data_AF-A0A6B2CRU9-F1
#
_entry.id   AF-A0A6B2CRU9-F1
#
_cell.length_a   1.000
_cell.length_b   1.000
_cell.length_c   1.000
_cell.angle_alpha   90.00
_cell.angle_beta   90.00
_cell.angle_gamma   90.00
#
_symmetry.space_group_name_H-M   'P 1'
#
loop_
_entity.id
_entity.type
_entity.pdbx_description
1 polymer ?
#
loop_
_entity_poly.entity_id
_entity_poly.type
_entity_poly.pdbx_seq_one_letter_code
_entity_poly.pdbx_strand_id
1 'polypeptide(L)'
;LYDALRERDMLVITLPDESAPFSDWVHEKVGRLRDVLRRVGVEYIPITRLEEIYGIVRKRLFAKVDDSVAEQAAGIYSQYYSRWREWFVEEWTRPEELKKAYPFHPAFMRTLWERVSSIPDFQRTRDLIYTLALVAYHVPTREKKFDDLILPGDVDLGQDDFKKFFTAGVGRPHFLPIIEHDLRVARELSDHHYRVAAGLYLYSLFGGDVKRNAADLKTAVTLAAKPKGGDPEIYRQALEELLDRLWYLSEENNRYWFSAEPNINKILEERRATVLAEEAYQVLEEEAERLMKAIDLPFVKDFARGVNDIRDEKRFRLYVWHPRAQPPDKEELKKALERLTYRNSAVVLLHSGMPVEQAKYIKACDALREELRESSQRQRLESLCEKRTLELYYAFYQSYNKLAVPMPHGVELLDLRVELARGEAPGRASAKFREAVAKAVRDALEGVAKYVPLDAQYLYDVYLSKRLRHVKSIDIATIREDFYRDPDLPMVEPGRALTETLVKLAENGEIVLSCGNSWYWPQGLREVRSMPEGEETARLGELLNCDPERAISVVKEVPGEVKSLLEEARRRAKPASAAEATPAAVKCEDVEKPLAGGVGAQARSLVAAGSDVTAVLRFLQQLRLLGYFQLVDAKAEAVFKDGAVESNWTARGVGEVEKLVKYLNTLTAEGGEASITATFTVRERVVPQEAAELAKAFKNLDIRVRGSVCGGA
;
A
#
# COMPACT_ATOMS: atom_id res chain seq x y z
N LEU A 1 63.75 49.93 -30.18
CA LEU A 1 64.02 48.54 -29.75
C LEU A 1 65.34 48.05 -30.33
N TYR A 2 65.53 48.09 -31.65
CA TYR A 2 66.81 47.76 -32.29
C TYR A 2 68.01 48.54 -31.75
N ASP A 3 67.87 49.86 -31.55
CA ASP A 3 68.97 50.68 -31.01
C ASP A 3 69.20 50.51 -29.50
N ALA A 4 68.31 49.79 -28.81
CA ALA A 4 68.31 49.65 -27.34
C ALA A 4 68.79 48.26 -26.86
N LEU A 5 68.86 47.27 -27.75
CA LEU A 5 69.25 45.90 -27.42
C LEU A 5 70.66 45.63 -27.95
N ARG A 6 71.56 45.16 -27.08
CA ARG A 6 72.91 44.72 -27.44
C ARG A 6 72.88 43.25 -27.88
N GLU A 7 73.98 42.76 -28.46
CA GLU A 7 74.09 41.38 -28.99
C GLU A 7 73.73 40.24 -28.01
N ARG A 8 73.71 40.48 -26.69
CA ARG A 8 73.35 39.49 -25.67
C ARG A 8 72.01 39.74 -24.98
N ASP A 9 71.29 40.78 -25.38
CA ASP A 9 70.03 41.15 -24.74
C ASP A 9 68.87 40.40 -25.40
N MET A 10 67.98 39.81 -24.58
CA MET A 10 66.79 39.10 -25.04
C MET A 10 65.54 39.90 -24.71
N LEU A 11 64.79 40.29 -25.74
CA LEU A 11 63.47 40.90 -25.59
C LEU A 11 62.40 39.82 -25.60
N VAL A 12 61.73 39.62 -24.47
CA VAL A 12 60.57 38.73 -24.37
C VAL A 12 59.31 39.56 -24.43
N ILE A 13 58.45 39.26 -25.40
CA ILE A 13 57.14 39.89 -25.56
C ILE A 13 56.08 38.80 -25.42
N THR A 14 55.20 38.95 -24.44
CA THR A 14 54.05 38.07 -24.26
C THR A 14 52.82 38.72 -24.89
N LEU A 15 52.23 38.05 -25.88
CA LEU A 15 50.99 38.50 -26.49
C LEU A 15 49.82 37.63 -25.98
N PRO A 16 48.64 38.22 -25.79
CA PRO A 16 47.45 37.43 -25.45
C PRO A 16 47.10 36.47 -26.60
N ASP A 17 46.60 35.31 -26.22
CA ASP A 17 46.06 34.32 -27.17
C ASP A 17 44.80 34.86 -27.86
N GLU A 18 44.48 34.33 -29.05
CA GLU A 18 43.26 34.68 -29.78
C GLU A 18 41.98 34.31 -29.02
N SER A 19 42.08 33.37 -28.09
CA SER A 19 40.99 32.96 -27.19
C SER A 19 40.75 33.91 -26.01
N ALA A 20 41.62 34.90 -25.79
CA ALA A 20 41.48 35.84 -24.68
C ALA A 20 40.28 36.80 -24.93
N PRO A 21 39.48 37.14 -23.91
CA PRO A 21 38.21 37.87 -24.07
C PRO A 21 38.42 39.38 -24.28
N PHE A 22 39.15 39.75 -25.32
CA PHE A 22 39.39 41.15 -25.70
C PHE A 22 38.46 41.56 -26.85
N SER A 23 38.40 42.87 -27.11
CA SER A 23 37.61 43.38 -28.24
C SER A 23 38.31 43.11 -29.56
N ASP A 24 37.54 43.05 -30.65
CA ASP A 24 38.06 42.83 -32.02
C ASP A 24 39.17 43.83 -32.40
N TRP A 25 39.06 45.07 -31.92
CA TRP A 25 40.10 46.09 -32.12
C TRP A 25 41.44 45.69 -31.48
N VAL A 26 41.41 45.12 -30.27
CA VAL A 26 42.62 44.64 -29.59
C VAL A 26 43.21 43.45 -30.35
N HIS A 27 42.38 42.50 -30.79
CA HIS A 27 42.83 41.37 -31.60
C HIS A 27 43.47 41.82 -32.92
N GLU A 28 42.89 42.81 -33.60
CA GLU A 28 43.45 43.38 -34.83
C GLU A 28 44.83 44.01 -34.59
N LYS A 29 45.00 44.78 -33.50
CA LYS A 29 46.29 45.40 -33.15
C LYS A 29 47.32 44.37 -32.73
N VAL A 30 46.93 43.36 -31.96
CA VAL A 30 47.81 42.25 -31.57
C VAL A 30 48.24 41.45 -32.80
N GLY A 31 47.34 41.22 -33.76
CA GLY A 31 47.66 40.58 -35.05
C GLY A 31 48.71 41.36 -35.84
N ARG A 32 48.52 42.68 -36.01
CA ARG A 32 49.53 43.54 -36.67
C ARG A 32 50.87 43.56 -35.93
N LEU A 33 50.84 43.57 -34.59
CA LEU A 33 52.04 43.52 -33.77
C LEU A 33 52.77 42.17 -33.95
N ARG A 34 52.02 41.07 -34.00
CA ARG A 34 52.54 39.72 -34.28
C ARG A 34 53.22 39.66 -35.65
N ASP A 35 52.62 40.22 -36.69
CA ASP A 35 53.20 40.26 -38.04
C ASP A 35 54.53 41.02 -38.11
N VAL A 36 54.63 42.14 -37.38
CA VAL A 36 55.86 42.94 -37.30
C VAL A 36 56.95 42.19 -36.51
N LEU A 37 56.58 41.59 -35.37
CA LEU A 37 57.52 40.82 -34.54
C LEU A 37 58.01 39.56 -35.23
N ARG A 38 57.18 38.90 -36.05
CA ARG A 38 57.54 37.69 -36.80
C ARG A 38 58.65 37.91 -37.84
N ARG A 39 58.85 39.15 -38.29
CA ARG A 39 59.93 39.50 -39.23
C ARG A 39 61.30 39.60 -38.57
N VAL A 40 61.36 39.63 -37.24
CA VAL A 40 62.56 40.00 -36.46
C VAL A 40 62.90 38.99 -35.37
N GLY A 41 61.90 38.34 -34.77
CA GLY A 41 62.09 37.39 -33.67
C GLY A 41 61.89 35.93 -34.08
N VAL A 42 62.40 35.01 -33.25
CA VAL A 42 62.04 33.59 -33.29
C VAL A 42 60.67 33.42 -32.62
N GLU A 43 59.70 32.90 -33.36
CA GLU A 43 58.35 32.66 -32.85
C GLU A 43 58.35 31.45 -31.90
N TYR A 44 57.90 31.64 -30.66
CA TYR A 44 57.67 30.54 -29.71
C TYR A 44 56.23 30.06 -29.86
N ILE A 45 56.05 28.98 -30.63
CA ILE A 45 54.74 28.37 -30.82
C ILE A 45 54.37 27.64 -29.51
N PRO A 46 53.19 27.90 -28.93
CA PRO A 46 52.73 27.13 -27.77
C PRO A 46 52.66 25.64 -28.15
N ILE A 47 52.94 24.76 -27.19
CA ILE A 47 52.91 23.32 -27.45
C ILE A 47 51.48 22.94 -27.87
N THR A 48 51.33 22.49 -29.11
CA THR A 48 50.01 22.14 -29.68
C THR A 48 49.79 20.64 -29.77
N ARG A 49 50.87 19.85 -29.65
CA ARG A 49 50.87 18.40 -29.87
C ARG A 49 51.46 17.66 -28.67
N LEU A 50 50.89 16.52 -28.35
CA LEU A 50 51.35 15.68 -27.24
C LEU A 50 52.78 15.16 -27.48
N GLU A 51 53.15 14.89 -28.73
CA GLU A 51 54.47 14.36 -29.09
C GLU A 51 55.61 15.32 -28.75
N GLU A 52 55.34 16.64 -28.78
CA GLU A 52 56.30 17.67 -28.39
C GLU A 52 56.60 17.61 -26.88
N ILE A 53 55.60 17.21 -26.08
CA ILE A 53 55.73 17.09 -24.62
C ILE A 53 56.67 15.95 -24.25
N TYR A 54 56.65 14.84 -24.98
CA TYR A 54 57.57 13.71 -24.73
C TYR A 54 59.03 14.15 -24.74
N GLY A 55 59.42 14.91 -25.77
CA GLY A 55 60.79 15.43 -25.90
C GLY A 55 61.14 16.44 -24.80
N ILE A 56 60.19 17.28 -24.39
CA ILE A 56 60.38 18.27 -23.32
C ILE A 56 60.58 17.57 -21.98
N VAL A 57 59.74 16.60 -21.65
CA VAL A 57 59.81 15.81 -20.41
C VAL A 57 61.16 15.11 -20.30
N ARG A 58 61.60 14.41 -21.35
CA ARG A 58 62.89 13.71 -21.37
C ARG A 58 64.09 14.63 -21.18
N LYS A 59 64.04 15.84 -21.75
CA LYS A 59 65.16 16.81 -21.68
C LYS A 59 65.15 17.66 -20.41
N ARG A 60 63.98 17.99 -19.86
CA ARG A 60 63.85 18.94 -18.75
C ARG A 60 63.66 18.30 -17.38
N LEU A 61 63.01 17.13 -17.31
CA LEU A 61 62.72 16.49 -16.02
C LEU A 61 63.82 15.52 -15.57
N PHE A 62 64.61 14.98 -16.50
CA PHE A 62 65.64 13.98 -16.22
C PHE A 62 67.01 14.48 -16.62
N ALA A 63 68.01 14.27 -15.76
CA ALA A 63 69.40 14.61 -16.06
C ALA A 63 69.95 13.83 -17.26
N LYS A 64 69.54 12.56 -17.39
CA LYS A 64 69.84 11.70 -18.54
C LYS A 64 68.75 10.63 -18.67
N VAL A 65 68.30 10.40 -19.90
CA VAL A 65 67.45 9.27 -20.26
C VAL A 65 68.27 8.34 -21.16
N ASP A 66 68.45 7.09 -20.75
CA ASP A 66 69.20 6.09 -21.52
C ASP A 66 68.30 5.46 -22.60
N ASP A 67 68.61 5.71 -23.87
CA ASP A 67 67.85 5.18 -25.00
C ASP A 67 67.88 3.65 -25.07
N SER A 68 68.93 2.98 -24.57
CA SER A 68 68.99 1.52 -24.52
C SER A 68 68.00 0.96 -23.50
N VAL A 69 67.83 1.63 -22.36
CA VAL A 69 66.85 1.23 -21.34
C VAL A 69 65.43 1.52 -21.82
N ALA A 70 65.22 2.66 -22.48
CA ALA A 70 63.93 3.00 -23.08
C ALA A 70 63.51 1.98 -24.15
N GLU A 71 64.44 1.53 -25.00
CA GLU A 71 64.20 0.46 -25.99
C GLU A 71 63.84 -0.86 -25.31
N GLN A 72 64.55 -1.23 -24.25
CA GLN A 72 64.29 -2.46 -23.51
C GLN A 72 62.90 -2.44 -22.85
N ALA A 73 62.56 -1.36 -22.14
CA ALA A 73 61.25 -1.20 -21.50
C ALA A 73 60.12 -1.21 -22.54
N ALA A 74 60.26 -0.45 -23.63
CA ALA A 74 59.31 -0.45 -24.73
C ALA A 74 59.14 -1.86 -25.36
N GLY A 75 60.24 -2.61 -25.51
CA GLY A 75 60.22 -3.99 -26.01
C GLY A 75 59.45 -4.95 -25.11
N ILE A 76 59.68 -4.90 -23.79
CA ILE A 76 58.98 -5.73 -22.80
C ILE A 76 57.47 -5.44 -22.84
N TYR A 77 57.09 -4.15 -22.82
CA TYR A 77 55.68 -3.76 -22.90
C TYR A 77 55.05 -4.13 -24.24
N SER A 78 55.77 -3.98 -25.35
CA SER A 78 55.28 -4.35 -26.68
C SER A 78 55.00 -5.85 -26.79
N GLN A 79 55.85 -6.70 -26.21
CA GLN A 79 55.60 -8.14 -26.13
C GLN A 79 54.38 -8.47 -25.28
N TYR A 80 54.24 -7.80 -24.13
CA TYR A 80 53.10 -7.96 -23.24
C TYR A 80 51.78 -7.57 -23.92
N TYR A 81 51.73 -6.42 -24.59
CA TYR A 81 50.55 -5.97 -25.33
C TYR A 81 50.25 -6.82 -26.56
N SER A 82 51.28 -7.32 -27.25
CA SER A 82 51.08 -8.23 -28.39
C SER A 82 50.49 -9.57 -27.97
N ARG A 83 50.90 -10.08 -26.80
CA ARG A 83 50.39 -11.34 -26.24
C ARG A 83 48.91 -11.26 -25.88
N TRP A 84 48.44 -10.08 -25.45
CA TRP A 84 47.11 -9.86 -24.87
C TRP A 84 46.35 -8.71 -25.56
N ARG A 85 46.48 -8.62 -26.88
CA ARG A 85 46.06 -7.44 -27.68
C ARG A 85 44.60 -7.05 -27.48
N GLU A 86 43.72 -8.01 -27.24
CA GLU A 86 42.30 -7.82 -27.01
C GLU A 86 41.99 -6.95 -25.78
N TRP A 87 42.88 -6.92 -24.79
CA TRP A 87 42.70 -6.19 -23.53
C TRP A 87 43.11 -4.72 -23.56
N PHE A 88 43.85 -4.29 -24.58
CA PHE A 88 44.51 -2.99 -24.58
C PHE A 88 44.00 -2.05 -25.67
N VAL A 89 44.11 -0.75 -25.42
CA VAL A 89 43.88 0.30 -26.42
C VAL A 89 45.10 0.37 -27.34
N GLU A 90 44.92 0.00 -28.61
CA GLU A 90 46.02 -0.15 -29.58
C GLU A 90 46.73 1.18 -29.85
N GLU A 91 45.98 2.28 -29.87
CA GLU A 91 46.52 3.62 -30.09
C GLU A 91 47.48 4.07 -28.99
N TRP A 92 47.38 3.51 -27.78
CA TRP A 92 48.16 3.93 -26.61
C TRP A 92 49.34 3.01 -26.31
N THR A 93 49.47 1.92 -27.06
CA THR A 93 50.41 0.83 -26.81
C THR A 93 51.41 0.63 -27.95
N ARG A 94 51.50 1.60 -28.87
CA ARG A 94 52.40 1.57 -30.02
C ARG A 94 53.88 1.58 -29.57
N PRO A 95 54.73 0.65 -30.05
CA PRO A 95 56.14 0.55 -29.65
C PRO A 95 56.94 1.86 -29.80
N GLU A 96 56.74 2.55 -30.93
CA GLU A 96 57.35 3.85 -31.24
C GLU A 96 57.00 4.93 -30.22
N GLU A 97 55.74 4.95 -29.75
CA GLU A 97 55.27 5.91 -28.75
C GLU A 97 55.77 5.54 -27.35
N LEU A 98 55.80 4.25 -27.00
CA LEU A 98 56.34 3.77 -25.73
C LEU A 98 57.80 4.24 -25.53
N LYS A 99 58.64 4.10 -26.56
CA LYS A 99 60.03 4.57 -26.50
C LYS A 99 60.13 6.09 -26.40
N LYS A 100 59.30 6.83 -27.14
CA LYS A 100 59.32 8.30 -27.14
C LYS A 100 58.87 8.87 -25.79
N ALA A 101 57.85 8.29 -25.18
CA ALA A 101 57.25 8.74 -23.92
C ALA A 101 58.05 8.33 -22.67
N TYR A 102 58.96 7.36 -22.78
CA TYR A 102 59.79 6.88 -21.65
C TYR A 102 60.41 8.05 -20.85
N PRO A 103 60.33 8.04 -19.50
CA PRO A 103 59.91 6.93 -18.63
C PRO A 103 58.41 6.84 -18.33
N PHE A 104 57.58 7.64 -18.99
CA PHE A 104 56.13 7.59 -18.81
C PHE A 104 55.46 6.72 -19.86
N HIS A 105 54.36 6.07 -19.48
CA HIS A 105 53.52 5.36 -20.43
C HIS A 105 52.69 6.37 -21.27
N PRO A 106 52.51 6.18 -22.59
CA PRO A 106 51.70 7.08 -23.43
C PRO A 106 50.29 7.30 -22.91
N ALA A 107 49.65 6.25 -22.36
CA ALA A 107 48.33 6.36 -21.74
C ALA A 107 48.28 7.41 -20.60
N PHE A 108 49.35 7.56 -19.82
CA PHE A 108 49.39 8.54 -18.74
C PHE A 108 49.45 9.97 -19.30
N MET A 109 50.35 10.17 -20.25
CA MET A 109 50.52 11.46 -20.93
C MET A 109 49.23 11.90 -21.63
N ARG A 110 48.56 10.97 -22.34
CA ARG A 110 47.25 11.19 -22.97
C ARG A 110 46.17 11.51 -21.95
N THR A 111 46.12 10.79 -20.82
CA THR A 111 45.14 11.07 -19.76
C THR A 111 45.30 12.49 -19.22
N LEU A 112 46.52 12.92 -18.92
CA LEU A 112 46.77 14.29 -18.45
C LEU A 112 46.45 15.34 -19.53
N TRP A 113 46.85 15.09 -20.78
CA TRP A 113 46.68 16.03 -21.89
C TRP A 113 45.25 16.13 -22.40
N GLU A 114 44.58 15.02 -22.65
CA GLU A 114 43.25 14.97 -23.26
C GLU A 114 42.15 15.11 -22.21
N ARG A 115 42.35 14.58 -21.00
CA ARG A 115 41.34 14.60 -19.94
C ARG A 115 41.56 15.72 -18.94
N VAL A 116 42.65 15.68 -18.17
CA VAL A 116 42.86 16.63 -17.07
C VAL A 116 43.01 18.07 -17.59
N SER A 117 43.69 18.27 -18.72
CA SER A 117 43.88 19.59 -19.33
C SER A 117 42.62 20.23 -19.94
N SER A 118 41.52 19.47 -20.02
CA SER A 118 40.22 20.01 -20.41
C SER A 118 39.53 20.75 -19.25
N ILE A 119 40.01 20.62 -18.02
CA ILE A 119 39.46 21.31 -16.85
C ILE A 119 39.86 22.81 -16.93
N PRO A 120 38.92 23.76 -16.80
CA PRO A 120 39.21 25.19 -16.97
C PRO A 120 40.34 25.74 -16.09
N ASP A 121 40.46 25.23 -14.86
CA ASP A 121 41.46 25.67 -13.88
C ASP A 121 42.85 25.05 -14.14
N PHE A 122 42.98 24.12 -15.08
CA PHE A 122 44.23 23.43 -15.38
C PHE A 122 45.06 24.18 -16.44
N GLN A 123 46.23 24.70 -16.06
CA GLN A 123 47.18 25.31 -16.98
C GLN A 123 47.88 24.23 -17.81
N ARG A 124 47.28 23.87 -18.96
CA ARG A 124 47.62 22.72 -19.82
C ARG A 124 49.09 22.31 -19.86
N THR A 125 50.01 23.25 -20.06
CA THR A 125 51.45 22.95 -20.16
C THR A 125 52.15 22.95 -18.80
N ARG A 126 51.86 23.93 -17.93
CA ARG A 126 52.56 24.10 -16.65
C ARG A 126 52.20 23.00 -15.68
N ASP A 127 50.90 22.77 -15.49
CA ASP A 127 50.39 21.85 -14.48
C ASP A 127 50.65 20.40 -14.90
N LEU A 128 50.66 20.12 -16.21
CA LEU A 128 51.09 18.82 -16.73
C LEU A 128 52.57 18.56 -16.44
N ILE A 129 53.46 19.50 -16.77
CA ILE A 129 54.90 19.32 -16.50
C ILE A 129 55.16 19.22 -15.00
N TYR A 130 54.47 20.03 -14.18
CA TYR A 130 54.54 19.95 -12.73
C TYR A 130 54.10 18.57 -12.22
N THR A 131 52.98 18.04 -12.71
CA THR A 131 52.48 16.70 -12.37
C THR A 131 53.51 15.64 -12.71
N LEU A 132 54.06 15.66 -13.92
CA LEU A 132 55.05 14.68 -14.35
C LEU A 132 56.34 14.81 -13.55
N ALA A 133 56.77 16.02 -13.21
CA ALA A 133 57.93 16.24 -12.35
C ALA A 133 57.69 15.66 -10.95
N LEU A 134 56.51 15.86 -10.38
CA LEU A 134 56.12 15.35 -9.08
C LEU A 134 56.05 13.81 -9.08
N VAL A 135 55.50 13.19 -10.13
CA VAL A 135 55.50 11.72 -10.28
C VAL A 135 56.90 11.18 -10.49
N ALA A 136 57.71 11.81 -11.35
CA ALA A 136 59.12 11.45 -11.54
C ALA A 136 59.97 11.65 -10.27
N TYR A 137 59.52 12.52 -9.36
CA TYR A 137 60.14 12.70 -8.06
C TYR A 137 59.71 11.64 -7.06
N HIS A 138 58.48 11.12 -7.08
CA HIS A 138 57.99 10.17 -6.07
C HIS A 138 58.07 8.69 -6.48
N VAL A 139 57.94 8.38 -7.76
CA VAL A 139 57.90 6.98 -8.26
C VAL A 139 59.31 6.41 -8.48
N PRO A 140 60.19 7.04 -9.31
CA PRO A 140 61.57 6.56 -9.54
C PRO A 140 62.54 6.69 -8.37
N THR A 141 62.40 7.67 -7.47
CA THR A 141 63.44 8.02 -6.48
C THR A 141 63.65 6.96 -5.39
N ARG A 142 62.79 5.95 -5.30
CA ARG A 142 63.02 4.78 -4.43
C ARG A 142 64.10 3.84 -4.99
N GLU A 143 64.48 3.96 -6.26
CA GLU A 143 65.44 3.08 -6.93
C GLU A 143 66.57 3.86 -7.63
N LYS A 144 67.81 3.37 -7.55
CA LYS A 144 68.97 4.02 -8.21
C LYS A 144 68.93 3.93 -9.75
N LYS A 145 68.13 3.01 -10.30
CA LYS A 145 67.90 2.81 -11.74
C LYS A 145 66.43 2.42 -11.95
N PHE A 146 65.70 3.19 -12.73
CA PHE A 146 64.35 2.89 -13.16
C PHE A 146 64.40 2.24 -14.54
N ASP A 147 63.81 1.05 -14.70
CA ASP A 147 63.83 0.23 -15.92
C ASP A 147 62.42 -0.16 -16.42
N ASP A 148 61.41 0.60 -15.99
CA ASP A 148 59.99 0.33 -16.22
C ASP A 148 59.30 1.52 -16.90
N LEU A 149 57.97 1.46 -17.08
CA LEU A 149 57.17 2.63 -17.45
C LEU A 149 56.25 3.04 -16.30
N ILE A 150 56.04 4.35 -16.15
CA ILE A 150 55.11 4.91 -15.16
C ILE A 150 53.72 5.01 -15.80
N LEU A 151 52.75 4.25 -15.27
CA LEU A 151 51.34 4.27 -15.65
C LEU A 151 50.51 5.15 -14.72
N PRO A 152 49.28 5.54 -15.10
CA PRO A 152 48.35 6.24 -14.22
C PRO A 152 48.09 5.50 -12.90
N GLY A 153 47.97 4.17 -12.97
CA GLY A 153 47.78 3.33 -11.78
C GLY A 153 48.95 3.33 -10.80
N ASP A 154 50.14 3.81 -11.19
CA ASP A 154 51.30 3.92 -10.29
C ASP A 154 51.28 5.19 -9.41
N VAL A 155 50.36 6.11 -9.67
CA VAL A 155 50.25 7.37 -8.91
C VAL A 155 49.62 7.09 -7.55
N ASP A 156 50.37 7.34 -6.48
CA ASP A 156 49.86 7.25 -5.11
C ASP A 156 49.07 8.50 -4.71
N LEU A 157 47.80 8.53 -5.10
CA LEU A 157 46.85 9.60 -4.81
C LEU A 157 46.60 9.81 -3.31
N GLY A 158 47.06 8.88 -2.44
CA GLY A 158 47.02 9.04 -0.99
C GLY A 158 48.06 10.04 -0.46
N GLN A 159 49.14 10.31 -1.19
CA GLN A 159 50.15 11.29 -0.80
C GLN A 159 49.62 12.71 -0.92
N ASP A 160 50.00 13.56 0.03
CA ASP A 160 49.42 14.90 0.14
C ASP A 160 49.68 15.79 -1.07
N ASP A 161 50.83 15.67 -1.73
CA ASP A 161 51.13 16.45 -2.93
C ASP A 161 50.15 16.11 -4.08
N PHE A 162 49.97 14.80 -4.36
CA PHE A 162 49.04 14.34 -5.40
C PHE A 162 47.59 14.59 -5.01
N LYS A 163 47.23 14.33 -3.75
CA LYS A 163 45.88 14.55 -3.22
C LYS A 163 45.47 16.01 -3.36
N LYS A 164 46.29 16.95 -2.89
CA LYS A 164 46.01 18.40 -2.99
C LYS A 164 45.93 18.84 -4.44
N PHE A 165 46.85 18.37 -5.27
CA PHE A 165 46.90 18.75 -6.68
C PHE A 165 45.68 18.23 -7.46
N PHE A 166 45.42 16.93 -7.46
CA PHE A 166 44.32 16.30 -8.23
C PHE A 166 42.92 16.47 -7.61
N THR A 167 42.79 17.31 -6.59
CA THR A 167 41.50 17.75 -6.06
C THR A 167 41.38 19.26 -6.19
N ALA A 168 41.73 20.03 -5.14
CA ALA A 168 41.64 21.49 -5.14
C ALA A 168 42.52 22.15 -6.21
N GLY A 169 43.71 21.61 -6.47
CA GLY A 169 44.65 22.17 -7.45
C GLY A 169 44.15 22.14 -8.90
N VAL A 170 43.29 21.19 -9.25
CA VAL A 170 42.63 21.10 -10.56
C VAL A 170 41.17 21.57 -10.52
N GLY A 171 40.75 22.32 -9.49
CA GLY A 171 39.37 22.80 -9.38
C GLY A 171 38.33 21.70 -9.12
N ARG A 172 38.73 20.56 -8.55
CA ARG A 172 37.87 19.40 -8.23
C ARG A 172 37.94 19.02 -6.75
N PRO A 173 37.66 19.94 -5.79
CA PRO A 173 37.70 19.60 -4.37
C PRO A 173 36.72 18.48 -3.98
N HIS A 174 35.59 18.36 -4.68
CA HIS A 174 34.57 17.33 -4.44
C HIS A 174 35.01 15.90 -4.79
N PHE A 175 36.19 15.72 -5.41
CA PHE A 175 36.76 14.39 -5.68
C PHE A 175 37.60 13.86 -4.51
N LEU A 176 37.85 14.69 -3.48
CA LEU A 176 38.60 14.29 -2.28
C LEU A 176 38.01 13.05 -1.56
N PRO A 177 36.68 12.93 -1.36
CA PRO A 177 36.10 11.76 -0.71
C PRO A 177 36.41 10.44 -1.43
N ILE A 178 36.58 10.46 -2.76
CA ILE A 178 36.96 9.28 -3.54
C ILE A 178 38.36 8.81 -3.13
N ILE A 179 39.30 9.73 -2.91
CA ILE A 179 40.65 9.40 -2.44
C ILE A 179 40.60 8.89 -0.99
N GLU A 180 39.88 9.61 -0.12
CA GLU A 180 39.84 9.31 1.31
C GLU A 180 39.12 8.02 1.63
N HIS A 181 38.11 7.64 0.85
CA HIS A 181 37.33 6.42 1.04
C HIS A 181 37.69 5.34 0.01
N ASP A 182 37.31 5.54 -1.25
CA ASP A 182 37.32 4.48 -2.26
C ASP A 182 38.73 4.00 -2.61
N LEU A 183 39.70 4.90 -2.79
CA LEU A 183 41.08 4.51 -3.09
C LEU A 183 41.79 3.87 -1.89
N ARG A 184 41.35 4.17 -0.66
CA ARG A 184 41.82 3.45 0.55
C ARG A 184 41.31 2.02 0.53
N VAL A 185 40.01 1.82 0.30
CA VAL A 185 39.40 0.48 0.17
C VAL A 185 40.07 -0.32 -0.94
N ALA A 186 40.24 0.27 -2.13
CA ALA A 186 40.92 -0.40 -3.25
C ALA A 186 42.34 -0.87 -2.88
N ARG A 187 43.05 -0.10 -2.05
CA ARG A 187 44.40 -0.46 -1.60
C ARG A 187 44.43 -1.57 -0.57
N GLU A 188 43.43 -1.64 0.29
CA GLU A 188 43.27 -2.72 1.27
C GLU A 188 42.98 -4.06 0.58
N LEU A 189 42.35 -4.05 -0.61
CA LEU A 189 42.08 -5.25 -1.40
C LEU A 189 43.34 -5.82 -2.08
N SER A 190 44.00 -5.05 -2.98
CA SER A 190 45.29 -5.42 -3.55
C SER A 190 45.95 -4.28 -4.36
N ASP A 191 47.20 -4.47 -4.79
CA ASP A 191 47.86 -3.56 -5.73
C ASP A 191 47.11 -3.44 -7.07
N HIS A 192 46.59 -4.56 -7.61
CA HIS A 192 45.79 -4.56 -8.84
C HIS A 192 44.54 -3.68 -8.72
N HIS A 193 43.80 -3.81 -7.61
CA HIS A 193 42.63 -2.99 -7.31
C HIS A 193 42.99 -1.51 -7.23
N TYR A 194 44.04 -1.18 -6.48
CA TYR A 194 44.49 0.20 -6.37
C TYR A 194 44.87 0.81 -7.73
N ARG A 195 45.63 0.09 -8.57
CA ARG A 195 46.04 0.57 -9.89
C ARG A 195 44.85 0.84 -10.81
N VAL A 196 43.84 -0.02 -10.80
CA VAL A 196 42.59 0.19 -11.57
C VAL A 196 41.86 1.43 -11.05
N ALA A 197 41.66 1.55 -9.73
CA ALA A 197 40.98 2.68 -9.13
C ALA A 197 41.71 4.01 -9.39
N ALA A 198 43.03 4.05 -9.22
CA ALA A 198 43.84 5.25 -9.45
C ALA A 198 43.85 5.67 -10.92
N GLY A 199 43.98 4.70 -11.84
CA GLY A 199 43.88 4.95 -13.28
C GLY A 199 42.51 5.52 -13.68
N LEU A 200 41.42 4.90 -13.21
CA LEU A 200 40.07 5.38 -13.47
C LEU A 200 39.77 6.73 -12.81
N TYR A 201 40.30 7.00 -11.62
CA TYR A 201 40.18 8.29 -10.95
C TYR A 201 40.77 9.40 -11.83
N LEU A 202 42.02 9.25 -12.26
CA LEU A 202 42.70 10.22 -13.12
C LEU A 202 41.99 10.37 -14.47
N TYR A 203 41.47 9.27 -15.03
CA TYR A 203 40.71 9.32 -16.27
C TYR A 203 39.37 10.05 -16.13
N SER A 204 38.76 9.97 -14.94
CA SER A 204 37.48 10.63 -14.62
C SER A 204 37.63 12.14 -14.35
N LEU A 205 38.87 12.64 -14.17
CA LEU A 205 39.17 14.07 -14.10
C LEU A 205 39.05 14.71 -15.50
N PHE A 206 37.81 14.94 -15.92
CA PHE A 206 37.48 15.51 -17.22
C PHE A 206 36.63 16.78 -17.09
N GLY A 207 36.98 17.82 -17.85
CA GLY A 207 36.32 19.13 -17.86
C GLY A 207 34.92 19.12 -18.50
N GLY A 208 34.62 18.12 -19.33
CA GLY A 208 33.30 17.92 -19.92
C GLY A 208 32.43 16.87 -19.20
N ASP A 209 31.44 16.34 -19.91
CA ASP A 209 30.58 15.26 -19.41
C ASP A 209 31.40 13.97 -19.22
N VAL A 210 31.71 13.67 -17.96
CA VAL A 210 32.51 12.51 -17.53
C VAL A 210 31.85 11.20 -17.97
N LYS A 211 30.52 11.09 -17.87
CA LYS A 211 29.78 9.87 -18.20
C LYS A 211 29.85 9.57 -19.70
N ARG A 212 29.66 10.57 -20.57
CA ARG A 212 29.82 10.40 -22.02
C ARG A 212 31.24 10.03 -22.45
N ASN A 213 32.22 10.35 -21.61
CA ASN A 213 33.65 10.20 -21.89
C ASN A 213 34.32 9.16 -20.98
N ALA A 214 33.52 8.32 -20.33
CA ALA A 214 33.98 7.33 -19.37
C ALA A 214 34.85 6.23 -20.03
N ALA A 215 35.70 5.60 -19.23
CA ALA A 215 36.61 4.56 -19.71
C ALA A 215 35.81 3.31 -20.09
N ASP A 216 36.14 2.64 -21.19
CA ASP A 216 35.75 1.24 -21.36
C ASP A 216 36.72 0.29 -20.63
N LEU A 217 36.44 -1.00 -20.68
CA LEU A 217 37.27 -2.02 -20.04
C LEU A 217 38.72 -1.99 -20.56
N LYS A 218 38.92 -1.85 -21.87
CA LYS A 218 40.27 -1.79 -22.45
C LYS A 218 41.03 -0.57 -21.94
N THR A 219 40.36 0.56 -21.85
CA THR A 219 40.91 1.79 -21.27
C THR A 219 41.31 1.56 -19.82
N ALA A 220 40.41 1.04 -18.98
CA ALA A 220 40.68 0.77 -17.57
C ALA A 220 41.90 -0.15 -17.38
N VAL A 221 41.98 -1.23 -18.16
CA VAL A 221 43.11 -2.17 -18.13
C VAL A 221 44.39 -1.51 -18.64
N THR A 222 44.33 -0.70 -19.70
CA THR A 222 45.52 0.02 -20.24
C THR A 222 46.08 1.06 -19.26
N LEU A 223 45.23 1.66 -18.42
CA LEU A 223 45.66 2.63 -17.40
C LEU A 223 46.34 1.96 -16.19
N ALA A 224 46.12 0.65 -15.98
CA ALA A 224 46.51 -0.07 -14.78
C ALA A 224 47.57 -1.15 -15.01
N ALA A 225 47.43 -1.96 -16.06
CA ALA A 225 48.16 -3.21 -16.20
C ALA A 225 49.61 -3.03 -16.67
N LYS A 226 50.53 -3.74 -16.00
CA LYS A 226 51.96 -3.77 -16.35
C LYS A 226 52.46 -5.20 -16.55
N PRO A 227 53.55 -5.43 -17.32
CA PRO A 227 54.12 -6.76 -17.56
C PRO A 227 54.47 -7.51 -16.27
N LYS A 228 55.04 -6.81 -15.27
CA LYS A 228 55.37 -7.39 -13.95
C LYS A 228 54.13 -7.74 -13.11
N GLY A 229 52.94 -7.30 -13.52
CA GLY A 229 51.67 -7.49 -12.81
C GLY A 229 50.87 -8.73 -13.25
N GLY A 230 51.37 -9.50 -14.22
CA GLY A 230 50.77 -10.77 -14.65
C GLY A 230 49.72 -10.63 -15.74
N ASP A 231 48.76 -11.54 -15.77
CA ASP A 231 47.68 -11.60 -16.76
C ASP A 231 46.74 -10.38 -16.65
N PRO A 232 46.41 -9.67 -17.75
CA PRO A 232 45.45 -8.55 -17.74
C PRO A 232 44.07 -8.90 -17.17
N GLU A 233 43.65 -10.16 -17.26
CA GLU A 233 42.36 -10.65 -16.73
C GLU A 233 42.19 -10.36 -15.23
N ILE A 234 43.28 -10.35 -14.45
CA ILE A 234 43.26 -10.01 -13.01
C ILE A 234 42.74 -8.58 -12.78
N TYR A 235 43.03 -7.65 -13.70
CA TYR A 235 42.58 -6.27 -13.61
C TYR A 235 41.09 -6.12 -13.93
N ARG A 236 40.53 -6.98 -14.79
CA ARG A 236 39.08 -7.06 -15.01
C ARG A 236 38.39 -7.56 -13.75
N GLN A 237 38.88 -8.64 -13.15
CA GLN A 237 38.34 -9.18 -11.89
C GLN A 237 38.42 -8.16 -10.76
N ALA A 238 39.54 -7.43 -10.67
CA ALA A 238 39.68 -6.34 -9.73
C ALA A 238 38.66 -5.22 -9.98
N LEU A 239 38.43 -4.82 -11.25
CA LEU A 239 37.40 -3.83 -11.58
C LEU A 239 35.99 -4.29 -11.17
N GLU A 240 35.66 -5.56 -11.38
CA GLU A 240 34.37 -6.13 -10.97
C GLU A 240 34.17 -6.06 -9.46
N GLU A 241 35.19 -6.45 -8.67
CA GLU A 241 35.12 -6.33 -7.21
C GLU A 241 35.06 -4.87 -6.75
N LEU A 242 35.77 -3.94 -7.41
CA LEU A 242 35.66 -2.50 -7.12
C LEU A 242 34.23 -1.98 -7.38
N LEU A 243 33.57 -2.44 -8.44
CA LEU A 243 32.18 -2.06 -8.74
C LEU A 243 31.20 -2.50 -7.66
N ASP A 244 31.55 -3.52 -6.88
CA ASP A 244 30.76 -3.99 -5.73
C ASP A 244 31.15 -3.31 -4.41
N ARG A 245 32.37 -2.76 -4.28
CA ARG A 245 32.86 -2.14 -3.03
C ARG A 245 32.87 -0.61 -2.99
N LEU A 246 33.22 0.05 -4.09
CA LEU A 246 33.47 1.49 -4.12
C LEU A 246 32.19 2.32 -4.22
N TRP A 247 32.06 3.38 -3.42
CA TRP A 247 30.83 4.17 -3.35
C TRP A 247 30.68 5.18 -4.50
N TYR A 248 31.79 5.65 -5.06
CA TYR A 248 31.80 6.72 -6.07
C TYR A 248 32.08 6.20 -7.48
N LEU A 249 32.45 4.92 -7.63
CA LEU A 249 32.64 4.28 -8.92
C LEU A 249 31.28 3.87 -9.51
N SER A 250 31.03 4.29 -10.75
CA SER A 250 29.82 3.98 -11.50
C SER A 250 30.13 3.18 -12.77
N GLU A 251 29.16 2.35 -13.18
CA GLU A 251 29.18 1.60 -14.44
C GLU A 251 27.88 1.84 -15.21
N GLU A 252 28.00 2.04 -16.52
CA GLU A 252 26.86 2.05 -17.43
C GLU A 252 27.29 1.71 -18.87
N ASN A 253 26.66 0.69 -19.46
CA ASN A 253 26.97 0.22 -20.82
C ASN A 253 28.47 -0.12 -21.01
N ASN A 254 29.09 -0.82 -20.05
CA ASN A 254 30.53 -1.12 -20.03
C ASN A 254 31.42 0.13 -20.05
N ARG A 255 30.93 1.24 -19.48
CA ARG A 255 31.70 2.45 -19.25
C ARG A 255 31.83 2.70 -17.75
N TYR A 256 33.04 3.04 -17.30
CA TYR A 256 33.42 3.16 -15.91
C TYR A 256 33.97 4.55 -15.61
N TRP A 257 33.46 5.20 -14.56
CA TRP A 257 33.95 6.50 -14.11
C TRP A 257 33.69 6.72 -12.62
N PHE A 258 34.48 7.59 -12.01
CA PHE A 258 34.19 8.14 -10.70
C PHE A 258 33.34 9.41 -10.81
N SER A 259 32.28 9.49 -10.01
CA SER A 259 31.47 10.70 -9.83
C SER A 259 31.80 11.39 -8.51
N ALA A 260 31.57 12.71 -8.45
CA ALA A 260 31.68 13.45 -7.18
C ALA A 260 30.58 13.06 -6.18
N GLU A 261 29.42 12.61 -6.67
CA GLU A 261 28.34 12.12 -5.83
C GLU A 261 28.49 10.61 -5.60
N PRO A 262 28.32 10.12 -4.35
CA PRO A 262 28.31 8.69 -4.08
C PRO A 262 27.02 8.04 -4.56
N ASN A 263 27.11 6.75 -4.86
CA ASN A 263 25.96 5.91 -5.18
C ASN A 263 25.18 5.57 -3.90
N ILE A 264 24.21 6.43 -3.57
CA ILE A 264 23.37 6.28 -2.38
C ILE A 264 22.62 4.93 -2.35
N ASN A 265 22.23 4.38 -3.52
CA ASN A 265 21.59 3.07 -3.56
C ASN A 265 22.52 1.99 -3.04
N LYS A 266 23.78 2.02 -3.45
CA LYS A 266 24.79 1.05 -3.03
C LYS A 266 25.07 1.15 -1.53
N ILE A 267 25.24 2.37 -1.02
CA ILE A 267 25.42 2.61 0.42
C ILE A 267 24.21 2.10 1.22
N LEU A 268 22.99 2.32 0.71
CA LEU A 268 21.77 1.83 1.35
C LEU A 268 21.69 0.30 1.36
N GLU A 269 22.04 -0.37 0.25
CA GLU A 269 22.08 -1.83 0.19
C GLU A 269 23.14 -2.43 1.12
N GLU A 270 24.33 -1.84 1.16
CA GLU A 270 25.40 -2.25 2.05
C GLU A 270 24.97 -2.11 3.51
N ARG A 271 24.42 -0.95 3.89
CA ARG A 271 23.88 -0.74 5.23
C ARG A 271 22.76 -1.74 5.55
N ARG A 272 21.82 -1.96 4.64
CA ARG A 272 20.73 -2.93 4.81
C ARG A 272 21.24 -4.34 5.05
N ALA A 273 22.31 -4.76 4.36
CA ALA A 273 22.92 -6.06 4.53
C ALA A 273 23.51 -6.26 5.94
N THR A 274 23.91 -5.19 6.61
CA THR A 274 24.39 -5.23 8.01
C THR A 274 23.29 -5.27 9.07
N VAL A 275 22.04 -4.91 8.71
CA VAL A 275 20.91 -4.88 9.65
C VAL A 275 20.51 -6.30 10.05
N LEU A 276 20.45 -6.57 11.36
CA LEU A 276 20.06 -7.86 11.88
C LEU A 276 18.55 -8.10 11.70
N ALA A 277 18.16 -9.36 11.52
CA ALA A 277 16.74 -9.72 11.41
C ALA A 277 15.93 -9.27 12.66
N GLU A 278 16.55 -9.31 13.84
CA GLU A 278 15.95 -8.88 15.10
C GLU A 278 15.54 -7.40 15.09
N GLU A 279 16.38 -6.53 14.52
CA GLU A 279 16.09 -5.10 14.40
C GLU A 279 14.96 -4.84 13.39
N ALA A 280 14.89 -5.66 12.32
CA ALA A 280 13.81 -5.60 11.35
C ALA A 280 12.47 -6.05 11.96
N TYR A 281 12.47 -7.09 12.81
CA TYR A 281 11.27 -7.54 13.50
C TYR A 281 10.71 -6.51 14.49
N GLN A 282 11.55 -5.69 15.12
CA GLN A 282 11.07 -4.58 15.96
C GLN A 282 10.16 -3.63 15.18
N VAL A 283 10.55 -3.27 13.94
CA VAL A 283 9.74 -2.40 13.07
C VAL A 283 8.38 -3.05 12.77
N LEU A 284 8.38 -4.36 12.48
CA LEU A 284 7.17 -5.11 12.16
C LEU A 284 6.25 -5.28 13.39
N GLU A 285 6.82 -5.48 14.57
CA GLU A 285 6.09 -5.56 15.84
C GLU A 285 5.41 -4.22 16.17
N GLU A 286 6.12 -3.10 16.01
CA GLU A 286 5.54 -1.76 16.19
C GLU A 286 4.36 -1.50 15.24
N GLU A 287 4.49 -1.88 13.96
CA GLU A 287 3.38 -1.75 13.00
C GLU A 287 2.22 -2.71 13.31
N ALA A 288 2.50 -3.91 13.82
CA ALA A 288 1.46 -4.86 14.22
C ALA A 288 0.68 -4.37 15.45
N GLU A 289 1.36 -3.74 16.42
CA GLU A 289 0.71 -3.10 17.56
C GLU A 289 -0.19 -1.95 17.12
N ARG A 290 0.27 -1.13 16.15
CA ARG A 290 -0.53 -0.06 15.56
C ARG A 290 -1.77 -0.64 14.87
N LEU A 291 -1.61 -1.71 14.09
CA LEU A 291 -2.73 -2.41 13.45
C LEU A 291 -3.75 -2.91 14.46
N MET A 292 -3.29 -3.64 15.49
CA MET A 292 -4.16 -4.18 16.54
C MET A 292 -4.97 -3.08 17.25
N LYS A 293 -4.35 -1.93 17.52
CA LYS A 293 -5.03 -0.77 18.13
C LYS A 293 -6.09 -0.16 17.20
N ALA A 294 -5.86 -0.16 15.89
CA ALA A 294 -6.76 0.44 14.90
C ALA A 294 -8.02 -0.40 14.60
N ILE A 295 -8.01 -1.71 14.89
CA ILE A 295 -9.18 -2.57 14.68
C ILE A 295 -10.27 -2.18 15.68
N ASP A 296 -11.32 -1.49 15.24
CA ASP A 296 -12.40 -1.02 16.10
C ASP A 296 -13.44 -2.13 16.36
N LEU A 297 -13.13 -2.98 17.34
CA LEU A 297 -14.00 -4.05 17.84
C LEU A 297 -14.00 -4.06 19.37
N PRO A 298 -15.13 -4.39 20.02
CA PRO A 298 -15.26 -4.51 21.48
C PRO A 298 -14.65 -5.82 22.02
N PHE A 299 -13.76 -6.46 21.26
CA PHE A 299 -13.09 -7.70 21.65
C PHE A 299 -11.80 -7.38 22.40
N VAL A 300 -11.39 -8.30 23.26
CA VAL A 300 -10.01 -8.26 23.78
C VAL A 300 -9.06 -8.62 22.63
N LYS A 301 -8.00 -7.83 22.47
CA LYS A 301 -7.04 -8.00 21.39
C LYS A 301 -5.70 -8.40 21.99
N ASP A 302 -5.21 -9.56 21.59
CA ASP A 302 -3.97 -10.14 22.08
C ASP A 302 -3.15 -10.66 20.91
N PHE A 303 -1.83 -10.75 21.07
CA PHE A 303 -0.99 -11.46 20.11
C PHE A 303 -0.96 -12.96 20.39
N ALA A 304 -1.00 -13.77 19.32
CA ALA A 304 -0.73 -15.20 19.39
C ALA A 304 0.60 -15.52 18.68
N ARG A 305 1.48 -16.25 19.36
CA ARG A 305 2.73 -16.80 18.81
C ARG A 305 2.60 -18.29 18.48
N GLY A 306 1.60 -18.96 19.04
CA GLY A 306 1.23 -20.32 18.71
C GLY A 306 -0.23 -20.59 19.05
N VAL A 307 -0.72 -21.75 18.60
CA VAL A 307 -2.11 -22.16 18.87
C VAL A 307 -2.41 -22.34 20.36
N ASN A 308 -1.38 -22.57 21.18
CA ASN A 308 -1.50 -22.69 22.64
C ASN A 308 -1.75 -21.35 23.35
N ASP A 309 -1.53 -20.21 22.67
CA ASP A 309 -1.83 -18.89 23.24
C ASP A 309 -3.33 -18.56 23.17
N ILE A 310 -4.10 -19.35 22.40
CA ILE A 310 -5.55 -19.20 22.25
C ILE A 310 -6.24 -19.76 23.50
N ARG A 311 -6.73 -18.84 24.34
CA ARG A 311 -7.35 -19.16 25.62
C ARG A 311 -8.82 -19.57 25.48
N ASP A 312 -9.21 -20.63 26.19
CA ASP A 312 -10.59 -21.08 26.34
C ASP A 312 -11.29 -20.37 27.49
N GLU A 313 -11.79 -19.16 27.25
CA GLU A 313 -12.43 -18.32 28.27
C GLU A 313 -13.74 -17.70 27.74
N LYS A 314 -14.65 -17.33 28.67
CA LYS A 314 -15.92 -16.65 28.36
C LYS A 314 -15.70 -15.16 28.04
N ARG A 315 -14.97 -14.87 26.96
CA ARG A 315 -14.71 -13.50 26.52
C ARG A 315 -14.32 -13.47 25.04
N PHE A 316 -14.97 -12.61 24.27
CA PHE A 316 -14.67 -12.45 22.86
C PHE A 316 -13.28 -11.87 22.64
N ARG A 317 -12.49 -12.54 21.80
CA ARG A 317 -11.10 -12.23 21.51
C ARG A 317 -10.81 -12.20 20.03
N LEU A 318 -10.01 -11.21 19.64
CA LEU A 318 -9.31 -11.18 18.37
C LEU A 318 -7.82 -11.41 18.64
N TYR A 319 -7.31 -12.56 18.22
CA TYR A 319 -5.89 -12.80 18.22
C TYR A 319 -5.28 -12.29 16.92
N VAL A 320 -4.29 -11.40 17.03
CA VAL A 320 -3.44 -11.03 15.87
C VAL A 320 -2.24 -11.95 15.89
N TRP A 321 -1.97 -12.65 14.79
CA TRP A 321 -0.81 -13.53 14.72
C TRP A 321 0.48 -12.70 14.76
N HIS A 322 1.39 -13.06 15.65
CA HIS A 322 2.57 -12.25 15.95
C HIS A 322 3.57 -12.26 14.78
N PRO A 323 4.17 -11.13 14.38
CA PRO A 323 5.05 -11.05 13.20
C PRO A 323 6.25 -12.00 13.21
N ARG A 324 6.81 -12.28 14.40
CA ARG A 324 7.91 -13.25 14.56
C ARG A 324 7.49 -14.72 14.50
N ALA A 325 6.21 -15.01 14.68
CA ALA A 325 5.73 -16.38 14.74
C ALA A 325 5.38 -16.87 13.34
N GLN A 326 5.80 -18.09 13.00
CA GLN A 326 5.34 -18.72 11.78
C GLN A 326 3.83 -18.97 11.89
N PRO A 327 3.02 -18.56 10.89
CA PRO A 327 1.59 -18.89 10.86
C PRO A 327 1.37 -20.40 10.94
N PRO A 328 0.36 -20.86 11.69
CA PRO A 328 0.11 -22.28 11.88
C PRO A 328 -0.45 -22.87 10.58
N ASP A 329 -0.34 -24.20 10.43
CA ASP A 329 -1.04 -24.88 9.36
C ASP A 329 -2.56 -24.73 9.53
N LYS A 330 -3.30 -24.71 8.41
CA LYS A 330 -4.76 -24.57 8.42
C LYS A 330 -5.43 -25.64 9.29
N GLU A 331 -4.95 -26.87 9.23
CA GLU A 331 -5.52 -28.00 9.97
C GLU A 331 -5.17 -27.94 11.46
N GLU A 332 -3.97 -27.46 11.79
CA GLU A 332 -3.54 -27.25 13.18
C GLU A 332 -4.40 -26.19 13.86
N LEU A 333 -4.62 -25.04 13.20
CA LEU A 333 -5.44 -23.96 13.72
C LEU A 333 -6.91 -24.38 13.89
N LYS A 334 -7.46 -25.10 12.90
CA LYS A 334 -8.82 -25.66 12.98
C LYS A 334 -9.00 -26.55 14.20
N LYS A 335 -8.09 -27.51 14.39
CA LYS A 335 -8.12 -28.42 15.54
C LYS A 335 -8.01 -27.67 16.87
N ALA A 336 -7.18 -26.63 16.94
CA ALA A 336 -7.03 -25.83 18.15
C ALA A 336 -8.33 -25.10 18.52
N LEU A 337 -8.95 -24.42 17.55
CA LEU A 337 -10.19 -23.66 17.76
C LEU A 337 -11.40 -24.57 18.01
N GLU A 338 -11.49 -25.73 17.35
CA GLU A 338 -12.58 -26.70 17.55
C GLU A 338 -12.51 -27.45 18.89
N ARG A 339 -11.33 -27.47 19.53
CA ARG A 339 -11.14 -28.05 20.87
C ARG A 339 -11.61 -27.13 22.00
N LEU A 340 -11.82 -25.85 21.74
CA LEU A 340 -12.30 -24.91 22.75
C LEU A 340 -13.70 -25.32 23.24
N THR A 341 -13.95 -25.12 24.52
CA THR A 341 -15.30 -25.22 25.10
C THR A 341 -16.13 -24.02 24.64
N TYR A 342 -15.54 -22.83 24.69
CA TYR A 342 -16.13 -21.58 24.21
C TYR A 342 -15.72 -21.33 22.76
N ARG A 343 -16.20 -22.18 21.85
CA ARG A 343 -15.83 -22.17 20.42
C ARG A 343 -16.14 -20.86 19.71
N ASN A 344 -17.16 -20.13 20.16
CA ASN A 344 -17.54 -18.83 19.61
C ASN A 344 -16.83 -17.66 20.29
N SER A 345 -15.74 -17.88 21.04
CA SER A 345 -15.04 -16.82 21.78
C SER A 345 -13.81 -16.26 21.07
N ALA A 346 -13.25 -16.94 20.07
CA ALA A 346 -11.96 -16.58 19.48
C ALA A 346 -12.03 -16.43 17.95
N VAL A 347 -11.50 -15.30 17.46
CA VAL A 347 -11.19 -15.06 16.05
C VAL A 347 -9.69 -14.85 15.92
N VAL A 348 -9.07 -15.30 14.82
CA VAL A 348 -7.61 -15.17 14.61
C VAL A 348 -7.31 -14.47 13.27
N LEU A 349 -6.65 -13.33 13.31
CA LEU A 349 -6.11 -12.62 12.15
C LEU A 349 -4.70 -13.13 11.84
N LEU A 350 -4.52 -13.74 10.67
CA LEU A 350 -3.29 -14.38 10.23
C LEU A 350 -2.58 -13.53 9.19
N HIS A 351 -1.25 -13.55 9.24
CA HIS A 351 -0.41 -13.08 8.14
C HIS A 351 0.06 -14.25 7.26
N SER A 352 0.42 -13.95 6.00
CA SER A 352 0.95 -14.93 5.03
C SER A 352 2.48 -14.96 4.94
N GLY A 353 3.16 -14.08 5.67
CA GLY A 353 4.61 -13.96 5.72
C GLY A 353 5.01 -12.51 5.95
N MET A 354 6.10 -12.26 6.67
CA MET A 354 6.49 -10.91 7.04
C MET A 354 7.58 -10.34 6.13
N PRO A 355 7.49 -9.07 5.71
CA PRO A 355 8.44 -8.43 4.80
C PRO A 355 9.73 -7.98 5.52
N VAL A 356 10.49 -8.95 6.06
CA VAL A 356 11.69 -8.69 6.86
C VAL A 356 12.76 -7.92 6.08
N GLU A 357 12.98 -8.26 4.81
CA GLU A 357 13.97 -7.58 3.96
C GLU A 357 13.60 -6.12 3.68
N GLN A 358 12.30 -5.82 3.54
CA GLN A 358 11.80 -4.45 3.41
C GLN A 358 11.96 -3.68 4.73
N ALA A 359 11.70 -4.33 5.88
CA ALA A 359 11.86 -3.72 7.19
C ALA A 359 13.32 -3.34 7.50
N LYS A 360 14.30 -4.11 7.01
CA LYS A 360 15.73 -3.76 7.12
C LYS A 360 16.06 -2.40 6.48
N TYR A 361 15.37 -1.99 5.41
CA TYR A 361 15.60 -0.68 4.81
C TYR A 361 15.26 0.47 5.76
N ILE A 362 14.27 0.31 6.66
CA ILE A 362 13.90 1.37 7.61
C ILE A 362 15.05 1.66 8.56
N LYS A 363 15.60 0.61 9.18
CA LYS A 363 16.77 0.73 10.05
C LYS A 363 18.00 1.24 9.31
N ALA A 364 18.20 0.79 8.07
CA ALA A 364 19.29 1.29 7.23
C ALA A 364 19.15 2.79 6.91
N CYS A 365 17.93 3.23 6.58
CA CYS A 365 17.61 4.63 6.35
C CYS A 365 17.84 5.49 7.59
N ASP A 366 17.40 5.03 8.76
CA ASP A 366 17.59 5.76 10.02
C ASP A 366 19.06 5.95 10.36
N ALA A 367 19.89 4.90 10.20
CA ALA A 367 21.34 5.01 10.39
C ALA A 367 21.99 5.99 9.39
N LEU A 368 21.64 5.90 8.11
CA LEU A 368 22.26 6.75 7.07
C LEU A 368 21.84 8.22 7.15
N ARG A 369 20.66 8.53 7.70
CA ARG A 369 20.22 9.91 7.97
C ARG A 369 21.15 10.63 8.94
N GLU A 370 21.70 9.91 9.92
CA GLU A 370 22.64 10.45 10.91
C GLU A 370 24.06 10.61 10.33
N GLU A 371 24.47 9.69 9.46
CA GLU A 371 25.84 9.64 8.92
C GLU A 371 26.07 10.61 7.75
N LEU A 372 25.13 10.67 6.80
CA LEU A 372 25.27 11.56 5.65
C LEU A 372 25.06 13.01 6.09
N ARG A 373 26.02 13.89 5.76
CA ARG A 373 25.98 15.32 6.16
C ARG A 373 25.61 16.27 5.03
N GLU A 374 25.91 15.90 3.79
CA GLU A 374 25.64 16.74 2.62
C GLU A 374 24.14 16.78 2.28
N SER A 375 23.64 17.98 1.97
CA SER A 375 22.21 18.22 1.73
C SER A 375 21.68 17.50 0.47
N SER A 376 22.45 17.49 -0.61
CA SER A 376 22.11 16.78 -1.86
C SER A 376 21.98 15.27 -1.64
N GLN A 377 22.94 14.69 -0.93
CA GLN A 377 22.95 13.26 -0.59
C GLN A 377 21.76 12.90 0.30
N ARG A 378 21.45 13.72 1.30
CA ARG A 378 20.27 13.54 2.17
C ARG A 378 18.97 13.58 1.39
N GLN A 379 18.79 14.53 0.47
CA GLN A 379 17.58 14.59 -0.36
C GLN A 379 17.38 13.32 -1.20
N ARG A 380 18.46 12.80 -1.78
CA ARG A 380 18.42 11.56 -2.57
C ARG A 380 18.15 10.34 -1.69
N LEU A 381 18.75 10.27 -0.50
CA LEU A 381 18.46 9.24 0.50
C LEU A 381 16.99 9.29 0.91
N GLU A 382 16.43 10.46 1.24
CA GLU A 382 15.03 10.60 1.64
C GLU A 382 14.08 10.10 0.56
N SER A 383 14.29 10.47 -0.70
CA SER A 383 13.46 9.97 -1.80
C SER A 383 13.48 8.43 -1.92
N LEU A 384 14.65 7.82 -1.73
CA LEU A 384 14.78 6.36 -1.73
C LEU A 384 14.10 5.74 -0.50
N CYS A 385 14.31 6.31 0.68
CA CYS A 385 13.74 5.84 1.94
C CYS A 385 12.21 5.95 1.96
N GLU A 386 11.64 7.01 1.40
CA GLU A 386 10.18 7.13 1.22
C GLU A 386 9.64 5.99 0.35
N LYS A 387 10.29 5.70 -0.77
CA LYS A 387 9.90 4.59 -1.66
C LYS A 387 9.99 3.24 -0.94
N ARG A 388 11.10 2.95 -0.25
CA ARG A 388 11.29 1.69 0.50
C ARG A 388 10.30 1.55 1.65
N THR A 389 9.96 2.66 2.31
CA THR A 389 8.96 2.68 3.37
C THR A 389 7.57 2.35 2.85
N LEU A 390 7.19 2.86 1.67
CA LEU A 390 5.93 2.51 1.02
C LEU A 390 5.89 1.03 0.62
N GLU A 391 6.98 0.49 0.09
CA GLU A 391 7.11 -0.95 -0.23
C GLU A 391 6.91 -1.81 1.02
N LEU A 392 7.49 -1.43 2.17
CA LEU A 392 7.27 -2.09 3.45
C LEU A 392 5.79 -2.07 3.84
N TYR A 393 5.17 -0.89 3.89
CA TYR A 393 3.78 -0.79 4.33
C TYR A 393 2.83 -1.58 3.44
N TYR A 394 3.03 -1.53 2.12
CA TYR A 394 2.25 -2.33 1.19
C TYR A 394 2.38 -3.83 1.51
N ALA A 395 3.62 -4.34 1.59
CA ALA A 395 3.84 -5.76 1.87
C ALA A 395 3.35 -6.18 3.26
N PHE A 396 3.51 -5.32 4.27
CA PHE A 396 3.10 -5.61 5.64
C PHE A 396 1.58 -5.71 5.78
N TYR A 397 0.84 -4.68 5.35
CA TYR A 397 -0.61 -4.68 5.50
C TYR A 397 -1.31 -5.69 4.58
N GLN A 398 -0.72 -6.00 3.42
CA GLN A 398 -1.20 -7.12 2.58
C GLN A 398 -0.91 -8.50 3.16
N SER A 399 0.10 -8.62 4.02
CA SER A 399 0.42 -9.92 4.62
C SER A 399 -0.73 -10.43 5.48
N TYR A 400 -1.40 -9.53 6.23
CA TYR A 400 -2.57 -9.81 7.06
C TYR A 400 -3.85 -9.94 6.23
N ASN A 401 -3.99 -11.09 5.58
CA ASN A 401 -5.03 -11.32 4.57
C ASN A 401 -6.02 -12.43 4.92
N LYS A 402 -5.91 -13.08 6.08
CA LYS A 402 -6.80 -14.18 6.47
C LYS A 402 -7.36 -14.01 7.87
N LEU A 403 -8.65 -14.24 8.01
CA LEU A 403 -9.36 -14.22 9.28
C LEU A 403 -9.97 -15.60 9.55
N ALA A 404 -9.53 -16.27 10.60
CA ALA A 404 -10.09 -17.53 11.06
C ALA A 404 -11.28 -17.28 11.97
N VAL A 405 -12.46 -17.75 11.56
CA VAL A 405 -13.74 -17.49 12.22
C VAL A 405 -14.43 -18.81 12.56
N PRO A 406 -14.94 -19.00 13.80
CA PRO A 406 -15.67 -20.21 14.17
C PRO A 406 -17.06 -20.21 13.54
N MET A 407 -17.44 -21.26 12.82
CA MET A 407 -18.73 -21.40 12.13
C MET A 407 -19.42 -22.72 12.53
N PRO A 408 -20.72 -22.93 12.23
CA PRO A 408 -21.45 -24.15 12.63
C PRO A 408 -20.83 -25.46 12.14
N HIS A 409 -20.13 -25.43 11.00
CA HIS A 409 -19.48 -26.59 10.38
C HIS A 409 -17.96 -26.65 10.64
N GLY A 410 -17.47 -25.95 11.67
CA GLY A 410 -16.05 -25.86 12.01
C GLY A 410 -15.49 -24.46 11.76
N VAL A 411 -14.17 -24.33 11.60
CA VAL A 411 -13.56 -23.01 11.36
C VAL A 411 -13.44 -22.70 9.87
N GLU A 412 -13.88 -21.51 9.51
CA GLU A 412 -13.73 -20.93 8.18
C GLU A 412 -12.56 -19.93 8.15
N LEU A 413 -11.83 -19.91 7.03
CA LEU A 413 -10.77 -18.91 6.78
C LEU A 413 -11.29 -17.94 5.73
N LEU A 414 -11.62 -16.72 6.16
CA LEU A 414 -12.08 -15.65 5.29
C LEU A 414 -10.89 -14.90 4.72
N ASP A 415 -10.86 -14.70 3.40
CA ASP A 415 -9.88 -13.85 2.75
C ASP A 415 -10.29 -12.37 2.90
N LEU A 416 -9.38 -11.56 3.45
CA LEU A 416 -9.58 -10.12 3.63
C LEU A 416 -9.21 -9.39 2.34
N ARG A 417 -10.19 -8.74 1.73
CA ARG A 417 -9.96 -7.88 0.56
C ARG A 417 -9.56 -6.50 1.02
N VAL A 418 -8.26 -6.23 0.98
CA VAL A 418 -7.70 -4.92 1.36
C VAL A 418 -7.33 -4.15 0.09
N GLU A 419 -8.16 -3.17 -0.27
CA GLU A 419 -7.86 -2.26 -1.38
C GLU A 419 -6.93 -1.14 -0.90
N LEU A 420 -5.68 -1.20 -1.33
CA LEU A 420 -4.65 -0.23 -0.97
C LEU A 420 -4.54 0.84 -2.05
N ALA A 421 -4.93 2.08 -1.72
CA ALA A 421 -4.78 3.22 -2.62
C ALA A 421 -3.29 3.48 -2.96
N ARG A 422 -3.01 3.82 -4.23
CA ARG A 422 -1.65 4.11 -4.71
C ARG A 422 -1.41 5.61 -4.79
N GLY A 423 -0.15 6.03 -4.64
CA GLY A 423 0.28 7.42 -4.90
C GLY A 423 0.29 8.34 -3.69
N GLU A 424 0.34 7.80 -2.46
CA GLU A 424 0.38 8.60 -1.24
C GLU A 424 1.77 8.66 -0.61
N ALA A 425 2.02 9.71 0.18
CA ALA A 425 3.22 9.81 1.01
C ALA A 425 3.22 8.75 2.13
N PRO A 426 4.39 8.26 2.59
CA PRO A 426 4.49 7.10 3.47
C PRO A 426 3.63 7.16 4.73
N GLY A 427 3.64 8.30 5.45
CA GLY A 427 2.88 8.44 6.70
C GLY A 427 1.36 8.39 6.50
N ARG A 428 0.84 8.97 5.40
CA ARG A 428 -0.58 8.88 5.05
C ARG A 428 -0.95 7.48 4.56
N ALA A 429 -0.07 6.86 3.78
CA ALA A 429 -0.25 5.50 3.30
C ALA A 429 -0.36 4.49 4.45
N SER A 430 0.54 4.52 5.45
CA SER A 430 0.47 3.62 6.61
C SER A 430 -0.86 3.76 7.35
N ALA A 431 -1.29 4.99 7.66
CA ALA A 431 -2.56 5.22 8.35
C ALA A 431 -3.77 4.66 7.56
N LYS A 432 -3.84 4.92 6.25
CA LYS A 432 -4.92 4.42 5.40
C LYS A 432 -4.89 2.91 5.23
N PHE A 433 -3.72 2.31 5.05
CA PHE A 433 -3.58 0.86 4.89
C PHE A 433 -3.98 0.14 6.18
N ARG A 434 -3.58 0.68 7.33
CA ARG A 434 -4.00 0.22 8.64
C ARG A 434 -5.53 0.30 8.82
N GLU A 435 -6.12 1.44 8.47
CA GLU A 435 -7.58 1.62 8.49
C GLU A 435 -8.29 0.65 7.52
N ALA A 436 -7.71 0.39 6.36
CA ALA A 436 -8.26 -0.55 5.38
C ALA A 436 -8.27 -2.00 5.90
N VAL A 437 -7.18 -2.46 6.53
CA VAL A 437 -7.15 -3.79 7.16
C VAL A 437 -8.13 -3.86 8.33
N ALA A 438 -8.15 -2.83 9.17
CA ALA A 438 -9.08 -2.75 10.30
C ALA A 438 -10.54 -2.82 9.86
N LYS A 439 -10.89 -2.07 8.82
CA LYS A 439 -12.21 -2.12 8.20
C LYS A 439 -12.49 -3.50 7.59
N ALA A 440 -11.56 -4.08 6.86
CA ALA A 440 -11.73 -5.40 6.25
C ALA A 440 -12.00 -6.50 7.28
N VAL A 441 -11.34 -6.46 8.45
CA VAL A 441 -11.61 -7.39 9.56
C VAL A 441 -13.04 -7.25 10.05
N ARG A 442 -13.51 -6.01 10.25
CA ARG A 442 -14.87 -5.73 10.69
C ARG A 442 -15.90 -6.16 9.65
N ASP A 443 -15.73 -5.75 8.40
CA ASP A 443 -16.61 -6.07 7.28
C ASP A 443 -16.69 -7.60 7.07
N ALA A 444 -15.58 -8.33 7.25
CA ALA A 444 -15.56 -9.79 7.17
C ALA A 444 -16.41 -10.43 8.27
N LEU A 445 -16.30 -9.96 9.52
CA LEU A 445 -17.12 -10.46 10.63
C LEU A 445 -18.61 -10.10 10.48
N GLU A 446 -18.92 -8.91 9.98
CA GLU A 446 -20.30 -8.50 9.67
C GLU A 446 -20.88 -9.36 8.54
N GLY A 447 -20.10 -9.63 7.49
CA GLY A 447 -20.51 -10.43 6.33
C GLY A 447 -20.88 -11.87 6.67
N VAL A 448 -20.29 -12.46 7.72
CA VAL A 448 -20.65 -13.80 8.23
C VAL A 448 -21.53 -13.76 9.48
N ALA A 449 -22.19 -12.63 9.75
CA ALA A 449 -23.09 -12.43 10.89
C ALA A 449 -22.46 -12.68 12.28
N LYS A 450 -21.15 -12.50 12.41
CA LYS A 450 -20.43 -12.64 13.69
C LYS A 450 -20.37 -11.38 14.51
N TYR A 451 -20.34 -10.23 13.87
CA TYR A 451 -20.35 -8.94 14.57
C TYR A 451 -21.51 -8.08 14.08
N VAL A 452 -22.73 -8.55 14.34
CA VAL A 452 -23.97 -7.83 13.98
C VAL A 452 -24.77 -7.52 15.24
N PRO A 453 -25.55 -6.43 15.28
CA PRO A 453 -26.46 -6.15 16.39
C PRO A 453 -27.39 -7.34 16.66
N LEU A 454 -27.67 -7.62 17.95
CA LEU A 454 -28.53 -8.73 18.33
C LEU A 454 -30.00 -8.43 17.96
N ASP A 455 -30.42 -8.90 16.80
CA ASP A 455 -31.79 -8.79 16.32
C ASP A 455 -32.72 -9.87 16.94
N ALA A 456 -33.97 -9.48 17.20
CA ALA A 456 -34.99 -10.35 17.78
C ALA A 456 -35.32 -11.52 16.86
N GLN A 457 -35.63 -11.22 15.60
CA GLN A 457 -36.00 -12.25 14.64
C GLN A 457 -34.83 -13.20 14.39
N TYR A 458 -33.61 -12.67 14.29
CA TYR A 458 -32.41 -13.48 14.16
C TYR A 458 -32.24 -14.45 15.33
N LEU A 459 -32.32 -13.97 16.58
CA LEU A 459 -32.20 -14.83 17.77
C LEU A 459 -33.29 -15.91 17.78
N TYR A 460 -34.51 -15.56 17.38
CA TYR A 460 -35.60 -16.52 17.30
C TYR A 460 -35.35 -17.58 16.23
N ASP A 461 -35.09 -17.17 14.98
CA ASP A 461 -34.96 -18.07 13.84
C ASP A 461 -33.73 -18.98 13.96
N VAL A 462 -32.58 -18.43 14.34
CA VAL A 462 -31.30 -19.14 14.37
C VAL A 462 -31.17 -20.02 15.62
N TYR A 463 -31.64 -19.53 16.77
CA TYR A 463 -31.37 -20.17 18.06
C TYR A 463 -32.63 -20.74 18.74
N LEU A 464 -33.63 -19.90 19.06
CA LEU A 464 -34.76 -20.31 19.90
C LEU A 464 -35.69 -21.29 19.18
N SER A 465 -36.05 -21.03 17.92
CA SER A 465 -37.03 -21.80 17.16
C SER A 465 -36.60 -23.25 16.93
N LYS A 466 -35.29 -23.51 16.83
CA LYS A 466 -34.72 -24.86 16.70
C LYS A 466 -34.77 -25.61 18.03
N ARG A 467 -34.39 -24.95 19.13
CA ARG A 467 -34.29 -25.57 20.46
C ARG A 467 -35.66 -25.75 21.13
N LEU A 468 -36.53 -24.75 21.09
CA LEU A 468 -37.88 -24.79 21.69
C LEU A 468 -38.83 -25.80 21.03
N ARG A 469 -38.47 -26.41 19.89
CA ARG A 469 -39.23 -27.55 19.32
C ARG A 469 -39.13 -28.81 20.17
N HIS A 470 -38.01 -28.98 20.87
CA HIS A 470 -37.66 -30.24 21.52
C HIS A 470 -37.69 -30.15 23.05
N VAL A 471 -37.68 -28.94 23.62
CA VAL A 471 -37.71 -28.70 25.06
C VAL A 471 -38.83 -27.75 25.46
N LYS A 472 -39.36 -27.92 26.68
CA LYS A 472 -40.46 -27.10 27.22
C LYS A 472 -40.00 -25.68 27.57
N SER A 473 -38.78 -25.53 28.06
CA SER A 473 -38.17 -24.26 28.47
C SER A 473 -36.67 -24.29 28.19
N ILE A 474 -36.06 -23.10 28.06
CA ILE A 474 -34.60 -22.91 27.97
C ILE A 474 -34.21 -21.86 29.01
N ASP A 475 -33.25 -22.18 29.88
CA ASP A 475 -32.76 -21.23 30.88
C ASP A 475 -31.99 -20.09 30.20
N ILE A 476 -32.28 -18.85 30.59
CA ILE A 476 -31.60 -17.65 30.04
C ILE A 476 -30.11 -17.70 30.37
N ALA A 477 -29.72 -18.28 31.50
CA ALA A 477 -28.32 -18.54 31.83
C ALA A 477 -27.64 -19.44 30.76
N THR A 478 -28.32 -20.48 30.29
CA THR A 478 -27.85 -21.35 29.20
C THR A 478 -27.76 -20.59 27.89
N ILE A 479 -28.73 -19.73 27.58
CA ILE A 479 -28.66 -18.85 26.40
C ILE A 479 -27.41 -17.98 26.46
N ARG A 480 -27.12 -17.35 27.60
CA ARG A 480 -25.92 -16.52 27.80
C ARG A 480 -24.63 -17.32 27.62
N GLU A 481 -24.58 -18.56 28.09
CA GLU A 481 -23.44 -19.45 27.85
C GLU A 481 -23.27 -19.79 26.37
N ASP A 482 -24.37 -20.06 25.67
CA ASP A 482 -24.36 -20.46 24.27
C ASP A 482 -23.82 -19.36 23.35
N PHE A 483 -23.93 -18.07 23.69
CA PHE A 483 -23.25 -16.99 22.93
C PHE A 483 -21.74 -17.21 22.80
N TYR A 484 -21.11 -17.85 23.78
CA TYR A 484 -19.68 -18.17 23.73
C TYR A 484 -19.40 -19.60 23.21
N ARG A 485 -20.38 -20.51 23.24
CA ARG A 485 -20.19 -21.93 22.86
C ARG A 485 -20.67 -22.27 21.46
N ASP A 486 -21.79 -21.69 21.04
CA ASP A 486 -22.47 -21.98 19.78
C ASP A 486 -21.95 -21.06 18.66
N PRO A 487 -21.22 -21.60 17.66
CA PRO A 487 -20.76 -20.83 16.53
C PRO A 487 -21.87 -20.37 15.57
N ASP A 488 -23.14 -20.75 15.77
CA ASP A 488 -24.26 -20.20 14.99
C ASP A 488 -24.69 -18.82 15.52
N LEU A 489 -24.25 -18.43 16.73
CA LEU A 489 -24.59 -17.15 17.34
C LEU A 489 -23.55 -16.03 17.03
N PRO A 490 -23.98 -14.76 17.04
CA PRO A 490 -23.10 -13.62 16.91
C PRO A 490 -22.22 -13.46 18.17
N MET A 491 -21.03 -12.91 17.97
CA MET A 491 -20.06 -12.57 19.01
C MET A 491 -20.39 -11.21 19.64
N VAL A 492 -21.58 -11.10 20.23
CA VAL A 492 -22.05 -9.90 20.93
C VAL A 492 -22.25 -10.23 22.39
N GLU A 493 -21.77 -9.37 23.28
CA GLU A 493 -21.95 -9.53 24.72
C GLU A 493 -23.45 -9.59 25.07
N PRO A 494 -23.96 -10.74 25.57
CA PRO A 494 -25.39 -10.95 25.70
C PRO A 494 -26.01 -9.97 26.69
N GLY A 495 -25.35 -9.71 27.83
CA GLY A 495 -25.66 -8.64 28.79
C GLY A 495 -27.12 -8.14 28.81
N ARG A 496 -27.30 -6.84 28.59
CA ARG A 496 -28.61 -6.16 28.49
C ARG A 496 -29.28 -6.39 27.12
N ALA A 497 -28.48 -6.54 26.06
CA ALA A 497 -28.99 -6.71 24.70
C ALA A 497 -29.89 -7.95 24.59
N LEU A 498 -29.47 -9.07 25.18
CA LEU A 498 -30.25 -10.31 25.22
C LEU A 498 -31.59 -10.11 25.93
N THR A 499 -31.60 -9.44 27.09
CA THR A 499 -32.84 -9.17 27.83
C THR A 499 -33.79 -8.33 26.99
N GLU A 500 -33.32 -7.24 26.38
CA GLU A 500 -34.14 -6.38 25.51
C GLU A 500 -34.68 -7.13 24.29
N THR A 501 -33.86 -7.99 23.69
CA THR A 501 -34.25 -8.82 22.55
C THR A 501 -35.31 -9.86 22.95
N LEU A 502 -35.17 -10.50 24.10
CA LEU A 502 -36.16 -11.45 24.63
C LEU A 502 -37.49 -10.77 24.99
N VAL A 503 -37.45 -9.55 25.54
CA VAL A 503 -38.66 -8.76 25.80
C VAL A 503 -39.41 -8.46 24.50
N LYS A 504 -38.71 -8.00 23.46
CA LYS A 504 -39.32 -7.74 22.14
C LYS A 504 -39.98 -8.98 21.56
N LEU A 505 -39.33 -10.15 21.64
CA LEU A 505 -39.92 -11.42 21.20
C LEU A 505 -41.17 -11.78 22.00
N ALA A 506 -41.18 -11.53 23.30
CA ALA A 506 -42.35 -11.74 24.14
C ALA A 506 -43.49 -10.76 23.83
N GLU A 507 -43.19 -9.50 23.52
CA GLU A 507 -44.16 -8.47 23.08
C GLU A 507 -44.75 -8.77 21.69
N ASN A 508 -43.97 -9.41 20.81
CA ASN A 508 -44.43 -9.93 19.52
C ASN A 508 -45.28 -11.20 19.66
N GLY A 509 -45.21 -11.88 20.81
CA GLY A 509 -45.99 -13.09 21.11
C GLY A 509 -45.34 -14.38 20.59
N GLU A 510 -44.05 -14.33 20.25
CA GLU A 510 -43.29 -15.47 19.73
C GLU A 510 -42.79 -16.39 20.85
N ILE A 511 -42.58 -15.82 22.03
CA ILE A 511 -42.14 -16.53 23.25
C ILE A 511 -42.85 -15.99 24.48
N VAL A 512 -42.69 -16.68 25.61
CA VAL A 512 -43.10 -16.22 26.94
C VAL A 512 -41.90 -16.35 27.88
N LEU A 513 -41.68 -15.37 28.77
CA LEU A 513 -40.60 -15.45 29.76
C LEU A 513 -41.15 -15.97 31.09
N SER A 514 -40.38 -16.77 31.81
CA SER A 514 -40.77 -17.30 33.12
C SER A 514 -39.82 -16.83 34.22
N CYS A 515 -40.42 -16.38 35.33
CA CYS A 515 -39.76 -16.10 36.61
C CYS A 515 -39.86 -17.28 37.59
N GLY A 516 -40.19 -18.49 37.11
CA GLY A 516 -40.49 -19.66 37.93
C GLY A 516 -42.00 -19.87 38.09
N ASN A 517 -42.61 -19.17 39.03
CA ASN A 517 -44.06 -19.28 39.33
C ASN A 517 -44.91 -18.17 38.68
N SER A 518 -44.29 -17.23 37.98
CA SER A 518 -44.97 -16.19 37.20
C SER A 518 -44.38 -16.05 35.81
N TRP A 519 -45.13 -15.48 34.87
CA TRP A 519 -44.78 -15.38 33.46
C TRP A 519 -44.98 -13.98 32.90
N TYR A 520 -44.05 -13.54 32.05
CA TYR A 520 -44.16 -12.30 31.31
C TYR A 520 -44.80 -12.60 29.96
N TRP A 521 -46.08 -12.27 29.84
CA TRP A 521 -46.88 -12.46 28.61
C TRP A 521 -47.76 -11.23 28.35
N PRO A 522 -47.24 -10.20 27.64
CA PRO A 522 -47.90 -8.91 27.47
C PRO A 522 -49.28 -8.97 26.79
N GLN A 523 -49.48 -9.92 25.88
CA GLN A 523 -50.76 -10.09 25.17
C GLN A 523 -51.83 -10.59 26.15
N GLY A 524 -51.52 -11.61 26.95
CA GLY A 524 -52.42 -12.12 27.98
C GLY A 524 -52.71 -11.10 29.07
N LEU A 525 -51.70 -10.34 29.51
CA LEU A 525 -51.91 -9.31 30.54
C LEU A 525 -52.81 -8.17 30.04
N ARG A 526 -52.68 -7.75 28.77
CA ARG A 526 -53.60 -6.79 28.14
C ARG A 526 -55.02 -7.33 28.08
N GLU A 527 -55.18 -8.61 27.78
CA GLU A 527 -56.47 -9.27 27.74
C GLU A 527 -57.12 -9.34 29.14
N VAL A 528 -56.37 -9.77 30.17
CA VAL A 528 -56.86 -9.82 31.55
C VAL A 528 -57.28 -8.44 32.06
N ARG A 529 -56.52 -7.39 31.75
CA ARG A 529 -56.85 -6.00 32.11
C ARG A 529 -58.12 -5.47 31.43
N SER A 530 -58.56 -6.09 30.33
CA SER A 530 -59.79 -5.72 29.64
C SER A 530 -61.04 -6.43 30.17
N MET A 531 -60.87 -7.40 31.08
CA MET A 531 -61.96 -8.17 31.68
C MET A 531 -62.43 -7.54 33.01
N PRO A 532 -63.68 -7.81 33.44
CA PRO A 532 -64.17 -7.39 34.76
C PRO A 532 -63.31 -7.94 35.90
N GLU A 533 -63.19 -7.18 36.99
CA GLU A 533 -62.51 -7.65 38.21
C GLU A 533 -63.25 -8.86 38.81
N GLY A 534 -62.51 -9.94 39.05
CA GLY A 534 -63.00 -11.20 39.59
C GLY A 534 -61.85 -12.03 40.16
N GLU A 535 -62.19 -13.14 40.82
CA GLU A 535 -61.20 -14.02 41.46
C GLU A 535 -60.22 -14.61 40.43
N GLU A 536 -60.71 -14.96 39.24
CA GLU A 536 -59.88 -15.47 38.14
C GLU A 536 -58.93 -14.41 37.55
N THR A 537 -59.40 -13.16 37.35
CA THR A 537 -58.58 -12.09 36.78
C THR A 537 -57.53 -11.59 37.76
N ALA A 538 -57.81 -11.61 39.07
CA ALA A 538 -56.83 -11.35 40.12
C ALA A 538 -55.73 -12.43 40.15
N ARG A 539 -56.11 -13.71 40.14
CA ARG A 539 -55.15 -14.84 40.10
C ARG A 539 -54.32 -14.85 38.81
N LEU A 540 -54.92 -14.54 37.66
CA LEU A 540 -54.20 -14.36 36.40
C LEU A 540 -53.23 -13.16 36.46
N GLY A 541 -53.63 -12.06 37.13
CA GLY A 541 -52.76 -10.93 37.37
C GLY A 541 -51.49 -11.29 38.15
N GLU A 542 -51.61 -12.13 39.19
CA GLU A 542 -50.48 -12.65 39.96
C GLU A 542 -49.58 -13.58 39.13
N LEU A 543 -50.18 -14.52 38.39
CA LEU A 543 -49.44 -15.44 37.52
C LEU A 543 -48.76 -14.72 36.36
N LEU A 544 -49.28 -13.58 35.90
CA LEU A 544 -48.68 -12.76 34.84
C LEU A 544 -47.78 -11.62 35.35
N ASN A 545 -47.47 -11.60 36.65
CA ASN A 545 -46.60 -10.61 37.28
C ASN A 545 -45.14 -11.09 37.31
N CYS A 546 -44.51 -11.18 36.15
CA CYS A 546 -43.08 -11.45 36.02
C CYS A 546 -42.37 -10.21 35.48
N ASP A 547 -41.36 -9.75 36.20
CA ASP A 547 -40.44 -8.71 35.73
C ASP A 547 -39.47 -9.35 34.71
N PRO A 548 -39.47 -8.91 33.44
CA PRO A 548 -38.63 -9.51 32.41
C PRO A 548 -37.14 -9.43 32.71
N GLU A 549 -36.67 -8.46 33.51
CA GLU A 549 -35.26 -8.40 33.93
C GLU A 549 -34.86 -9.52 34.89
N ARG A 550 -35.85 -10.10 35.58
CA ARG A 550 -35.69 -11.22 36.53
C ARG A 550 -36.10 -12.57 35.94
N ALA A 551 -36.45 -12.60 34.65
CA ALA A 551 -36.79 -13.84 33.98
C ALA A 551 -35.60 -14.83 34.04
N ILE A 552 -35.91 -16.10 34.29
CA ILE A 552 -34.91 -17.17 34.40
C ILE A 552 -34.94 -18.12 33.22
N SER A 553 -36.07 -18.24 32.52
CA SER A 553 -36.20 -19.11 31.34
C SER A 553 -37.15 -18.55 30.28
N VAL A 554 -36.97 -19.03 29.06
CA VAL A 554 -37.82 -18.80 27.89
C VAL A 554 -38.66 -20.05 27.65
N VAL A 555 -39.96 -19.87 27.48
CA VAL A 555 -40.92 -20.94 27.15
C VAL A 555 -41.62 -20.63 25.83
N LYS A 556 -41.95 -21.67 25.07
CA LYS A 556 -42.60 -21.53 23.75
C LYS A 556 -44.03 -21.03 23.87
N GLU A 557 -44.77 -21.54 24.84
CA GLU A 557 -46.16 -21.21 25.08
C GLU A 557 -46.42 -21.06 26.57
N VAL A 558 -47.45 -20.27 26.89
CA VAL A 558 -47.93 -20.08 28.26
C VAL A 558 -48.35 -21.44 28.86
N PRO A 559 -48.06 -21.71 30.14
CA PRO A 559 -48.51 -22.94 30.80
C PRO A 559 -50.00 -23.21 30.67
N GLY A 560 -50.37 -24.50 30.66
CA GLY A 560 -51.75 -24.94 30.55
C GLY A 560 -52.67 -24.36 31.62
N GLU A 561 -52.20 -24.23 32.88
CA GLU A 561 -52.98 -23.64 33.99
C GLU A 561 -53.42 -22.20 33.67
N VAL A 562 -52.51 -21.37 33.14
CA VAL A 562 -52.82 -19.98 32.77
C VAL A 562 -53.79 -19.93 31.59
N LYS A 563 -53.63 -20.83 30.60
CA LYS A 563 -54.58 -20.92 29.47
C LYS A 563 -55.98 -21.32 29.95
N SER A 564 -56.09 -22.31 30.83
CA SER A 564 -57.38 -22.76 31.38
C SER A 564 -58.05 -21.67 32.21
N LEU A 565 -57.31 -21.00 33.10
CA LEU A 565 -57.83 -19.88 33.90
C LEU A 565 -58.28 -18.70 33.01
N LEU A 566 -57.55 -18.40 31.94
CA LEU A 566 -57.93 -17.36 30.97
C LEU A 566 -59.23 -17.73 30.22
N GLU A 567 -59.41 -19.00 29.84
CA GLU A 567 -60.66 -19.47 29.24
C GLU A 567 -61.85 -19.42 30.21
N GLU A 568 -61.64 -19.74 31.49
CA GLU A 568 -62.66 -19.61 32.53
C GLU A 568 -63.06 -18.15 32.77
N ALA A 569 -62.06 -17.24 32.84
CA ALA A 569 -62.30 -15.81 32.91
C ALA A 569 -63.10 -15.30 31.69
N ARG A 570 -62.76 -15.74 30.47
CA ARG A 570 -63.54 -15.45 29.25
C ARG A 570 -64.98 -15.92 29.34
N ARG A 571 -65.23 -17.11 29.91
CA ARG A 571 -66.59 -17.67 30.07
C ARG A 571 -67.41 -16.87 31.08
N ARG A 572 -66.82 -16.41 32.19
CA ARG A 572 -67.49 -15.60 33.21
C ARG A 572 -67.69 -14.14 32.79
N ALA A 573 -66.77 -13.59 31.99
CA ALA A 573 -66.87 -12.23 31.46
C ALA A 573 -67.96 -12.06 30.38
N LYS A 574 -68.55 -13.15 29.86
CA LYS A 574 -69.74 -13.09 28.99
C LYS A 574 -71.01 -12.94 29.84
N PRO A 575 -71.75 -11.81 29.79
CA PRO A 575 -73.06 -11.71 30.41
C PRO A 575 -74.12 -12.42 29.56
N ALA A 576 -75.05 -13.11 30.22
CA ALA A 576 -76.31 -13.52 29.64
C ALA A 576 -77.26 -12.30 29.53
N SER A 577 -77.18 -11.56 28.42
CA SER A 577 -78.31 -10.88 27.76
C SER A 577 -77.80 -9.88 26.73
N ALA A 578 -78.18 -10.08 25.47
CA ALA A 578 -78.57 -8.98 24.59
C ALA A 578 -79.43 -9.60 23.49
N ALA A 579 -80.73 -9.33 23.58
CA ALA A 579 -81.73 -9.65 22.59
C ALA A 579 -81.31 -9.13 21.21
N GLU A 580 -81.79 -9.84 20.19
CA GLU A 580 -81.83 -9.39 18.80
C GLU A 580 -82.34 -7.94 18.73
N ALA A 581 -81.41 -7.00 18.57
CA ALA A 581 -81.67 -5.75 17.90
C ALA A 581 -81.05 -5.91 16.52
N THR A 582 -81.88 -6.32 15.56
CA THR A 582 -81.62 -6.11 14.14
C THR A 582 -81.34 -4.62 13.94
N PRO A 583 -80.14 -4.20 13.52
CA PRO A 583 -79.98 -2.89 12.95
C PRO A 583 -80.73 -2.92 11.63
N ALA A 584 -81.66 -1.98 11.45
CA ALA A 584 -82.28 -1.70 10.17
C ALA A 584 -81.19 -1.74 9.09
N ALA A 585 -81.42 -2.52 8.03
CA ALA A 585 -80.54 -2.59 6.89
C ALA A 585 -80.35 -1.17 6.34
N VAL A 586 -79.24 -0.55 6.69
CA VAL A 586 -78.77 0.62 5.98
C VAL A 586 -78.55 0.12 4.56
N LYS A 587 -79.31 0.65 3.60
CA LYS A 587 -79.07 0.39 2.18
C LYS A 587 -77.71 0.95 1.84
N CYS A 588 -76.70 0.11 2.00
CA CYS A 588 -75.35 0.36 1.61
C CYS A 588 -75.29 0.04 0.11
N GLU A 589 -75.16 1.08 -0.71
CA GLU A 589 -74.88 0.87 -2.13
C GLU A 589 -73.40 0.54 -2.27
N ASP A 590 -73.09 -0.53 -3.01
CA ASP A 590 -71.72 -0.82 -3.42
C ASP A 590 -71.32 0.22 -4.47
N VAL A 591 -70.22 0.93 -4.19
CA VAL A 591 -69.76 2.06 -4.99
C VAL A 591 -68.28 1.88 -5.31
N GLU A 592 -67.91 2.09 -6.58
CA GLU A 592 -66.54 2.25 -7.03
C GLU A 592 -66.31 3.73 -7.35
N LYS A 593 -65.46 4.41 -6.56
CA LYS A 593 -65.13 5.84 -6.74
C LYS A 593 -63.61 6.06 -6.62
N PRO A 594 -63.07 7.14 -7.22
CA PRO A 594 -61.67 7.53 -6.99
C PRO A 594 -61.40 7.71 -5.50
N LEU A 595 -60.29 7.16 -4.99
CA LEU A 595 -59.95 7.22 -3.56
C LEU A 595 -59.84 8.67 -3.06
N ALA A 596 -59.39 9.59 -3.92
CA ALA A 596 -59.30 11.03 -3.64
C ALA A 596 -60.65 11.71 -3.31
N GLY A 597 -61.78 11.11 -3.68
CA GLY A 597 -63.14 11.57 -3.37
C GLY A 597 -63.97 10.56 -2.57
N GLY A 598 -63.33 9.52 -2.03
CA GLY A 598 -63.98 8.38 -1.35
C GLY A 598 -64.12 8.51 0.17
N VAL A 599 -63.86 9.71 0.72
CA VAL A 599 -63.91 9.95 2.17
C VAL A 599 -65.30 9.59 2.72
N GLY A 600 -65.34 8.78 3.78
CA GLY A 600 -66.59 8.29 4.37
C GLY A 600 -67.12 6.96 3.81
N ALA A 601 -66.57 6.43 2.71
CA ALA A 601 -66.91 5.09 2.22
C ALA A 601 -66.26 3.98 3.08
N GLN A 602 -66.93 2.85 3.30
CA GLN A 602 -66.32 1.67 3.90
C GLN A 602 -65.54 0.89 2.84
N ALA A 603 -64.21 0.99 2.85
CA ALA A 603 -63.35 0.33 1.86
C ALA A 603 -63.24 -1.17 2.13
N ARG A 604 -63.58 -2.00 1.12
CA ARG A 604 -63.32 -3.45 1.10
C ARG A 604 -62.06 -3.78 0.29
N SER A 605 -61.82 -3.04 -0.80
CA SER A 605 -60.61 -3.18 -1.60
C SER A 605 -60.21 -1.86 -2.25
N LEU A 606 -58.92 -1.73 -2.55
CA LEU A 606 -58.34 -0.60 -3.29
C LEU A 606 -57.81 -1.13 -4.61
N VAL A 607 -58.12 -0.46 -5.71
CA VAL A 607 -57.60 -0.79 -7.04
C VAL A 607 -56.65 0.32 -7.46
N ALA A 608 -55.41 -0.02 -7.80
CA ALA A 608 -54.44 0.90 -8.38
C ALA A 608 -54.07 0.41 -9.79
N ALA A 609 -54.37 1.20 -10.80
CA ALA A 609 -54.06 0.91 -12.20
C ALA A 609 -53.18 2.00 -12.81
N GLY A 610 -52.17 1.60 -13.59
CA GLY A 610 -51.32 2.56 -14.30
C GLY A 610 -50.19 1.91 -15.09
N SER A 611 -49.51 2.72 -15.90
CA SER A 611 -48.30 2.32 -16.64
C SER A 611 -47.01 2.49 -15.84
N ASP A 612 -47.05 3.22 -14.72
CA ASP A 612 -45.92 3.35 -13.79
C ASP A 612 -45.95 2.22 -12.76
N VAL A 613 -45.28 1.12 -13.10
CA VAL A 613 -45.21 -0.08 -12.26
C VAL A 613 -44.50 0.21 -10.93
N THR A 614 -43.55 1.14 -10.91
CA THR A 614 -42.84 1.56 -9.69
C THR A 614 -43.76 2.34 -8.75
N ALA A 615 -44.66 3.18 -9.28
CA ALA A 615 -45.64 3.89 -8.47
C ALA A 615 -46.57 2.92 -7.71
N VAL A 616 -46.96 1.78 -8.31
CA VAL A 616 -47.78 0.76 -7.63
C VAL A 616 -47.03 0.13 -6.45
N LEU A 617 -45.73 -0.14 -6.58
CA LEU A 617 -44.91 -0.63 -5.46
C LEU A 617 -44.85 0.38 -4.31
N ARG A 618 -44.61 1.65 -4.64
CA ARG A 618 -44.53 2.74 -3.67
C ARG A 618 -45.86 2.94 -2.95
N PHE A 619 -46.98 2.84 -3.68
CA PHE A 619 -48.32 2.90 -3.09
C PHE A 619 -48.56 1.75 -2.11
N LEU A 620 -48.20 0.51 -2.49
CA LEU A 620 -48.29 -0.65 -1.60
C LEU A 620 -47.43 -0.50 -0.33
N GLN A 621 -46.21 0.03 -0.46
CA GLN A 621 -45.32 0.29 0.68
C GLN A 621 -45.89 1.36 1.60
N GLN A 622 -46.44 2.46 1.05
CA GLN A 622 -47.07 3.51 1.85
C GLN A 622 -48.34 3.04 2.54
N LEU A 623 -49.14 2.17 1.91
CA LEU A 623 -50.29 1.53 2.55
C LEU A 623 -49.89 0.71 3.79
N ARG A 624 -48.77 -0.03 3.73
CA ARG A 624 -48.24 -0.78 4.87
C ARG A 624 -47.67 0.13 5.97
N LEU A 625 -46.94 1.19 5.58
CA LEU A 625 -46.27 2.11 6.52
C LEU A 625 -47.25 2.99 7.30
N LEU A 626 -48.29 3.51 6.62
CA LEU A 626 -49.16 4.52 7.20
C LEU A 626 -50.30 3.92 8.04
N GLY A 627 -50.57 2.62 7.93
CA GLY A 627 -51.55 1.93 8.79
C GLY A 627 -53.01 2.37 8.62
N TYR A 628 -53.31 3.19 7.61
CA TYR A 628 -54.69 3.64 7.32
C TYR A 628 -55.58 2.48 6.92
N PHE A 629 -55.04 1.51 6.18
CA PHE A 629 -55.73 0.27 5.82
C PHE A 629 -54.89 -0.94 6.27
N GLN A 630 -55.53 -1.94 6.88
CA GLN A 630 -54.89 -3.23 7.13
C GLN A 630 -55.02 -4.10 5.88
N LEU A 631 -53.90 -4.31 5.18
CA LEU A 631 -53.85 -5.14 3.99
C LEU A 631 -54.01 -6.62 4.36
N VAL A 632 -55.00 -7.28 3.77
CA VAL A 632 -55.32 -8.69 4.00
C VAL A 632 -54.74 -9.56 2.89
N ASP A 633 -54.89 -9.14 1.63
CA ASP A 633 -54.40 -9.85 0.45
C ASP A 633 -54.20 -8.89 -0.72
N ALA A 634 -53.52 -9.32 -1.79
CA ALA A 634 -53.36 -8.55 -3.01
C ALA A 634 -53.41 -9.45 -4.26
N LYS A 635 -53.97 -8.93 -5.34
CA LYS A 635 -53.96 -9.55 -6.67
C LYS A 635 -53.51 -8.51 -7.69
N ALA A 636 -52.66 -8.88 -8.63
CA ALA A 636 -52.29 -8.01 -9.74
C ALA A 636 -52.42 -8.72 -11.08
N GLU A 637 -52.83 -7.96 -12.10
CA GLU A 637 -52.84 -8.36 -13.50
C GLU A 637 -52.02 -7.32 -14.27
N ALA A 638 -51.08 -7.77 -15.10
CA ALA A 638 -50.19 -6.90 -15.83
C ALA A 638 -50.00 -7.34 -17.28
N VAL A 639 -49.82 -6.37 -18.17
CA VAL A 639 -49.52 -6.57 -19.59
C VAL A 639 -48.21 -5.87 -19.89
N PHE A 640 -47.26 -6.58 -20.47
CA PHE A 640 -45.99 -6.02 -20.95
C PHE A 640 -45.90 -6.17 -22.47
N LYS A 641 -45.57 -5.08 -23.16
CA LYS A 641 -45.42 -5.01 -24.62
C LYS A 641 -44.03 -4.52 -24.99
N ASP A 642 -43.32 -5.28 -25.82
CA ASP A 642 -42.07 -4.86 -26.42
C ASP A 642 -42.08 -5.22 -27.92
N GLY A 643 -42.22 -4.20 -28.77
CA GLY A 643 -42.43 -4.36 -30.21
C GLY A 643 -43.69 -5.18 -30.54
N ALA A 644 -43.51 -6.37 -31.11
CA ALA A 644 -44.59 -7.29 -31.47
C ALA A 644 -44.90 -8.34 -30.38
N VAL A 645 -44.16 -8.35 -29.26
CA VAL A 645 -44.32 -9.33 -28.19
C VAL A 645 -45.21 -8.74 -27.10
N GLU A 646 -46.33 -9.40 -26.81
CA GLU A 646 -47.25 -9.07 -25.71
C GLU A 646 -47.31 -10.24 -24.73
N SER A 647 -47.12 -9.97 -23.44
CA SER A 647 -47.15 -10.96 -22.38
C SER A 647 -48.07 -10.53 -21.23
N ASN A 648 -48.91 -11.45 -20.78
CA ASN A 648 -49.89 -11.24 -19.72
C ASN A 648 -49.46 -11.99 -18.46
N TRP A 649 -49.47 -11.29 -17.32
CA TRP A 649 -48.96 -11.78 -16.04
C TRP A 649 -50.02 -11.62 -14.97
N THR A 650 -50.12 -12.58 -14.06
CA THR A 650 -51.02 -12.49 -12.90
C THR A 650 -50.28 -12.91 -11.64
N ALA A 651 -50.52 -12.22 -10.53
CA ALA A 651 -49.98 -12.54 -9.22
C ALA A 651 -51.07 -12.48 -8.15
N ARG A 652 -51.00 -13.37 -7.16
CA ARG A 652 -51.88 -13.39 -5.97
C ARG A 652 -51.04 -13.55 -4.73
N GLY A 653 -51.41 -12.88 -3.66
CA GLY A 653 -50.60 -12.75 -2.46
C GLY A 653 -49.67 -11.54 -2.53
N VAL A 654 -49.51 -10.86 -1.40
CA VAL A 654 -48.81 -9.57 -1.36
C VAL A 654 -47.34 -9.69 -1.79
N GLY A 655 -46.64 -10.75 -1.36
CA GLY A 655 -45.24 -10.98 -1.75
C GLY A 655 -45.07 -11.28 -3.24
N GLU A 656 -46.03 -11.96 -3.87
CA GLU A 656 -45.97 -12.27 -5.30
C GLU A 656 -46.30 -11.05 -6.17
N VAL A 657 -47.20 -10.17 -5.72
CA VAL A 657 -47.43 -8.87 -6.37
C VAL A 657 -46.17 -8.01 -6.31
N GLU A 658 -45.45 -7.98 -5.18
CA GLU A 658 -44.17 -7.24 -5.06
C GLU A 658 -43.09 -7.81 -5.99
N LYS A 659 -42.98 -9.14 -6.12
CA LYS A 659 -42.06 -9.78 -7.06
C LYS A 659 -42.43 -9.44 -8.51
N LEU A 660 -43.71 -9.54 -8.88
CA LEU A 660 -44.18 -9.21 -10.23
C LEU A 660 -43.84 -7.76 -10.59
N VAL A 661 -44.08 -6.83 -9.67
CA VAL A 661 -43.77 -5.41 -9.88
C VAL A 661 -42.25 -5.17 -10.04
N LYS A 662 -41.40 -5.81 -9.21
CA LYS A 662 -39.94 -5.73 -9.36
C LYS A 662 -39.46 -6.30 -10.70
N TYR A 663 -40.06 -7.41 -11.13
CA TYR A 663 -39.73 -8.05 -12.40
C TYR A 663 -40.11 -7.17 -13.60
N LEU A 664 -41.35 -6.65 -13.62
CA LEU A 664 -41.81 -5.73 -14.65
C LEU A 664 -40.98 -4.45 -14.69
N ASN A 665 -40.57 -3.92 -13.53
CA ASN A 665 -39.70 -2.73 -13.48
C ASN A 665 -38.32 -2.99 -14.09
N THR A 666 -37.79 -4.20 -13.93
CA THR A 666 -36.52 -4.62 -14.57
C THR A 666 -36.70 -4.73 -16.08
N LEU A 667 -37.80 -5.35 -16.54
CA LEU A 667 -38.11 -5.46 -17.97
C LEU A 667 -38.29 -4.09 -18.62
N THR A 668 -39.07 -3.18 -18.02
CA THR A 668 -39.25 -1.82 -18.56
C THR A 668 -37.96 -0.98 -18.57
N ALA A 669 -36.95 -1.35 -17.76
CA ALA A 669 -35.64 -0.69 -17.81
C ALA A 669 -34.78 -1.19 -18.98
N GLU A 670 -35.04 -2.40 -19.48
CA GLU A 670 -34.36 -3.00 -20.65
C GLU A 670 -35.04 -2.64 -21.99
N GLY A 671 -36.32 -2.23 -21.97
CA GLY A 671 -37.10 -1.82 -23.14
C GLY A 671 -38.60 -2.18 -22.97
N GLY A 672 -39.49 -1.58 -23.75
CA GLY A 672 -40.94 -1.90 -23.73
C GLY A 672 -41.81 -1.13 -22.72
N GLU A 673 -43.12 -1.35 -22.79
CA GLU A 673 -44.15 -0.68 -21.97
C GLU A 673 -44.92 -1.70 -21.12
N ALA A 674 -45.07 -1.43 -19.83
CA ALA A 674 -45.89 -2.23 -18.92
C ALA A 674 -47.14 -1.46 -18.47
N SER A 675 -48.25 -2.18 -18.30
CA SER A 675 -49.44 -1.70 -17.61
C SER A 675 -49.81 -2.71 -16.53
N ILE A 676 -50.17 -2.23 -15.35
CA ILE A 676 -50.52 -3.09 -14.21
C ILE A 676 -51.79 -2.58 -13.53
N THR A 677 -52.67 -3.51 -13.17
CA THR A 677 -53.83 -3.29 -12.31
C THR A 677 -53.69 -4.15 -11.07
N ALA A 678 -53.45 -3.51 -9.92
CA ALA A 678 -53.33 -4.18 -8.63
C ALA A 678 -54.56 -3.92 -7.77
N THR A 679 -55.20 -4.98 -7.28
CA THR A 679 -56.30 -4.93 -6.31
C THR A 679 -55.79 -5.37 -4.94
N PHE A 680 -55.93 -4.51 -3.95
CA PHE A 680 -55.52 -4.71 -2.57
C PHE A 680 -56.75 -4.92 -1.71
N THR A 681 -56.90 -6.11 -1.14
CA THR A 681 -57.98 -6.43 -0.19
C THR A 681 -57.61 -5.86 1.16
N VAL A 682 -58.48 -5.04 1.74
CA VAL A 682 -58.24 -4.38 3.02
C VAL A 682 -59.32 -4.77 4.02
N ARG A 683 -58.97 -4.81 5.31
CA ARG A 683 -59.97 -5.01 6.38
C ARG A 683 -60.91 -3.79 6.39
N GLU A 684 -62.21 -4.04 6.39
CA GLU A 684 -63.25 -3.00 6.28
C GLU A 684 -62.99 -1.84 7.25
N ARG A 685 -62.80 -0.65 6.68
CA ARG A 685 -62.57 0.59 7.42
C ARG A 685 -63.10 1.77 6.62
N VAL A 686 -63.60 2.79 7.31
CA VAL A 686 -64.00 4.06 6.70
C VAL A 686 -62.75 4.75 6.14
N VAL A 687 -62.80 5.20 4.88
CA VAL A 687 -61.71 5.92 4.22
C VAL A 687 -61.45 7.24 4.96
N PRO A 688 -60.27 7.44 5.57
CA PRO A 688 -59.92 8.68 6.26
C PRO A 688 -59.51 9.79 5.27
N GLN A 689 -59.59 11.05 5.70
CA GLN A 689 -59.25 12.21 4.87
C GLN A 689 -57.79 12.15 4.36
N GLU A 690 -56.89 11.68 5.21
CA GLU A 690 -55.46 11.53 4.97
C GLU A 690 -55.17 10.48 3.88
N ALA A 691 -55.99 9.43 3.77
CA ALA A 691 -55.87 8.44 2.70
C ALA A 691 -56.33 9.00 1.34
N ALA A 692 -57.32 9.89 1.33
CA ALA A 692 -57.75 10.58 0.12
C ALA A 692 -56.69 11.59 -0.36
N GLU A 693 -55.95 12.23 0.56
CA GLU A 693 -54.82 13.08 0.20
C GLU A 693 -53.62 12.28 -0.33
N LEU A 694 -53.32 11.13 0.26
CA LEU A 694 -52.28 10.21 -0.24
C LEU A 694 -52.53 9.83 -1.70
N ALA A 695 -53.79 9.53 -2.06
CA ALA A 695 -54.17 9.18 -3.42
C ALA A 695 -53.85 10.31 -4.43
N LYS A 696 -53.98 11.58 -4.03
CA LYS A 696 -53.67 12.74 -4.89
C LYS A 696 -52.17 12.88 -5.17
N ALA A 697 -51.30 12.31 -4.34
CA ALA A 697 -49.85 12.34 -4.54
C ALA A 697 -49.39 11.44 -5.70
N PHE A 698 -50.16 10.40 -6.05
CA PHE A 698 -49.86 9.47 -7.14
C PHE A 698 -50.60 9.85 -8.43
N LYS A 699 -50.22 10.99 -9.03
CA LYS A 699 -50.86 11.52 -10.26
C LYS A 699 -50.82 10.57 -11.47
N ASN A 700 -49.92 9.60 -11.45
CA ASN A 700 -49.69 8.65 -12.55
C ASN A 700 -50.44 7.31 -12.36
N LEU A 701 -51.25 7.18 -11.30
CA LEU A 701 -52.06 6.00 -11.01
C LEU A 701 -53.54 6.38 -10.92
N ASP A 702 -54.41 5.56 -11.52
CA ASP A 702 -55.84 5.56 -11.24
C ASP A 702 -56.10 4.71 -10.00
N ILE A 703 -56.32 5.38 -8.85
CA ILE A 703 -56.56 4.74 -7.57
C ILE A 703 -58.03 4.85 -7.20
N ARG A 704 -58.71 3.71 -7.13
CA ARG A 704 -60.14 3.61 -6.80
C ARG A 704 -60.35 2.81 -5.53
N VAL A 705 -61.37 3.20 -4.78
CA VAL A 705 -61.88 2.41 -3.66
C VAL A 705 -63.14 1.67 -4.10
N ARG A 706 -63.20 0.37 -3.79
CA ARG A 706 -64.40 -0.45 -3.89
C ARG A 706 -64.88 -0.75 -2.48
N GLY A 707 -66.12 -0.40 -2.22
CA GLY A 707 -66.68 -0.49 -0.88
C GLY A 707 -68.14 -0.13 -0.88
N SER A 708 -68.68 0.11 0.30
CA SER A 708 -70.06 0.55 0.46
C SER A 708 -70.14 1.99 0.97
N VAL A 709 -71.06 2.77 0.42
CA VAL A 709 -71.48 4.05 0.99
C VAL A 709 -72.84 3.83 1.64
N CYS A 710 -72.86 3.91 2.96
CA CYS A 710 -74.08 3.78 3.74
C CYS A 710 -74.54 5.21 4.05
N GLY A 711 -75.67 5.64 3.47
CA GLY A 711 -76.24 6.96 3.73
C GLY A 711 -76.50 7.13 5.22
N GLY A 712 -75.85 8.13 5.84
CA GLY A 712 -75.86 8.32 7.28
C GLY A 712 -77.24 8.68 7.84
N ALA A 713 -77.50 8.21 9.05
CA ALA A 713 -78.18 8.98 10.08
C ALA A 713 -77.10 9.56 10.99
#